data_AF-A0A2G9NY70-F1
#
_entry.id   AF-A0A2G9NY70-F1
#
_cell.length_a   1.000
_cell.length_b   1.000
_cell.length_c   1.000
_cell.angle_alpha   90.00
_cell.angle_beta   90.00
_cell.angle_gamma   90.00
#
_symmetry.space_group_name_H-M   'P 1'
#
loop_
_entity.id
_entity.type
_entity.pdbx_description
1 polymer ?
#
loop_
_entity_poly.entity_id
_entity_poly.type
_entity_poly.pdbx_seq_one_letter_code
_entity_poly.pdbx_strand_id
1 'polypeptide(L)'
;MFIDRITLKNFKSFKDAAIKLTPGTCSIIGPNGSGKSNITDALLFAFGDTHLRRMRARKTGDLIFVGANVAEATVEFDDNGKKKSITRKIRADGKLKYLMDGKRVNKYVIEEFLAKNSLSVNNFILQGEVQRIVEMAGKERRMLIDFIANVSEYEEKKKEAFAELGKVDVKIAESGIIFKEKEGQLRELKGEKENAEKWRDADVALRRVKATLASVQHAELDAEHSALLAKLNKADSEASRIASEIAALANRIDGRASEKAGLDREIAGRYGTSEGGIQREIDALNTAVENGKKAIAERKEQIARLEGREKEEKGNLNRAEDELKAAERALNELHDEAKSLEKLATEARRELDAFREREKSFSEGFQDARRRMTQTEEGMQKVKDALNALQGEVAGLDAAAKIKEDELERMRRGTPAEDYAARRAEKEREQKDFKKELGEKNRSHDSLTEEERKLNERLRAVEGGLLDARASMGEHEARLRAAGENAGAEARTAAKLKEEVKGVYGTLQELVSYDAKYSLPISVALGPRLGFVVVDSVKTAGKAVEYLKKAKAGRLSFIPLDKIDARKPNETEREAAKAPGAASFVIELLDYDPKITRAAEYACGGTLLMRDYASAEPLVRKTRMVTMGGELIEASGLVTGGHTRERLNVFAEQAAFEKWSKAAEGLNAERQSITARLEKIREELGESRREKARAELNLKAVGLELESVDKSEREWAERNADAK
;
A
#
# COMPACT_ATOMS: atom_id res chain seq x y z
N MET A 1 -80.47 -115.81 -25.51
CA MET A 1 -79.93 -116.03 -24.15
C MET A 1 -81.01 -116.62 -23.26
N PHE A 2 -80.72 -117.75 -22.57
CA PHE A 2 -81.56 -118.35 -21.53
C PHE A 2 -80.66 -118.89 -20.40
N ILE A 3 -81.22 -119.27 -19.24
CA ILE A 3 -80.46 -119.89 -18.14
C ILE A 3 -80.36 -121.40 -18.40
N ASP A 4 -79.15 -121.93 -18.58
CA ASP A 4 -78.87 -123.37 -18.77
C ASP A 4 -78.64 -124.09 -17.43
N ARG A 5 -78.01 -123.42 -16.46
CA ARG A 5 -77.69 -124.04 -15.18
C ARG A 5 -77.68 -123.05 -14.02
N ILE A 6 -78.16 -123.50 -12.86
CA ILE A 6 -78.00 -122.82 -11.57
C ILE A 6 -77.21 -123.76 -10.65
N THR A 7 -76.03 -123.34 -10.22
CA THR A 7 -75.16 -124.09 -9.31
C THR A 7 -75.10 -123.39 -7.95
N LEU A 8 -75.49 -124.09 -6.89
CA LEU A 8 -75.63 -123.58 -5.53
C LEU A 8 -74.69 -124.33 -4.59
N LYS A 9 -73.85 -123.60 -3.87
CA LYS A 9 -72.91 -124.17 -2.90
C LYS A 9 -73.07 -123.48 -1.55
N ASN A 10 -73.40 -124.28 -0.53
CA ASN A 10 -73.71 -123.84 0.82
C ASN A 10 -74.75 -122.69 0.88
N PHE A 11 -75.75 -122.67 -0.01
CA PHE A 11 -76.74 -121.60 -0.09
C PHE A 11 -78.07 -122.04 0.55
N LYS A 12 -78.47 -121.38 1.64
CA LYS A 12 -79.68 -121.69 2.43
C LYS A 12 -79.83 -123.18 2.79
N SER A 13 -80.71 -123.91 2.09
CA SER A 13 -80.99 -125.33 2.29
C SER A 13 -80.10 -126.26 1.47
N PHE A 14 -79.30 -125.73 0.55
CA PHE A 14 -78.48 -126.50 -0.38
C PHE A 14 -77.01 -126.48 0.05
N LYS A 15 -76.47 -127.64 0.45
CA LYS A 15 -75.03 -127.80 0.72
C LYS A 15 -74.23 -127.81 -0.59
N ASP A 16 -74.68 -128.60 -1.55
CA ASP A 16 -74.22 -128.58 -2.95
C ASP A 16 -75.40 -129.01 -3.84
N ALA A 17 -75.68 -128.28 -4.92
CA ALA A 17 -76.75 -128.57 -5.85
C ALA A 17 -76.49 -127.96 -7.23
N ALA A 18 -76.65 -128.75 -8.29
CA ALA A 18 -76.59 -128.28 -9.67
C ALA A 18 -77.94 -128.54 -10.36
N ILE A 19 -78.66 -127.48 -10.67
CA ILE A 19 -79.98 -127.52 -11.31
C ILE A 19 -79.76 -127.17 -12.78
N LYS A 20 -79.96 -128.15 -13.68
CA LYS A 20 -80.00 -127.90 -15.12
C LYS A 20 -81.41 -127.47 -15.52
N LEU A 21 -81.50 -126.42 -16.32
CA LEU A 21 -82.75 -125.94 -16.91
C LEU A 21 -82.70 -126.16 -18.43
N THR A 22 -83.86 -126.33 -19.04
CA THR A 22 -84.00 -126.47 -20.50
C THR A 22 -84.74 -125.25 -21.07
N PRO A 23 -84.51 -124.88 -22.34
CA PRO A 23 -85.32 -123.88 -23.02
C PRO A 23 -86.83 -124.18 -22.91
N GLY A 24 -87.64 -123.13 -22.76
CA GLY A 24 -89.08 -123.24 -22.54
C GLY A 24 -89.47 -123.26 -21.06
N THR A 25 -90.62 -123.86 -20.75
CA THR A 25 -91.23 -123.81 -19.41
C THR A 25 -90.68 -124.92 -18.51
N CYS A 26 -89.84 -124.55 -17.53
CA CYS A 26 -89.38 -125.46 -16.49
C CYS A 26 -90.27 -125.41 -15.24
N SER A 27 -90.83 -126.55 -14.83
CA SER A 27 -91.65 -126.67 -13.61
C SER A 27 -90.86 -127.34 -12.48
N ILE A 28 -90.75 -126.67 -11.33
CA ILE A 28 -90.04 -127.19 -10.14
C ILE A 28 -91.06 -127.70 -9.11
N ILE A 29 -91.17 -129.03 -8.99
CA ILE A 29 -92.09 -129.73 -8.09
C ILE A 29 -91.36 -130.42 -6.93
N GLY A 30 -92.09 -130.67 -5.84
CA GLY A 30 -91.57 -131.28 -4.61
C GLY A 30 -92.44 -130.93 -3.39
N PRO A 31 -92.27 -131.59 -2.24
CA PRO A 31 -93.09 -131.36 -1.04
C PRO A 31 -92.94 -129.94 -0.46
N ASN A 32 -93.88 -129.53 0.39
CA ASN A 32 -93.77 -128.23 1.07
C ASN A 32 -92.57 -128.22 2.02
N GLY A 33 -91.85 -127.10 2.07
CA GLY A 33 -90.57 -126.98 2.79
C GLY A 33 -89.33 -127.49 2.04
N SER A 34 -89.45 -128.18 0.88
CA SER A 34 -88.32 -128.81 0.17
C SER A 34 -87.33 -127.86 -0.53
N GLY A 35 -87.25 -126.60 -0.13
CA GLY A 35 -86.28 -125.64 -0.68
C GLY A 35 -86.56 -125.09 -2.09
N LYS A 36 -87.66 -125.47 -2.77
CA LYS A 36 -88.04 -124.98 -4.12
C LYS A 36 -87.88 -123.45 -4.28
N SER A 37 -88.36 -122.74 -3.27
CA SER A 37 -88.32 -121.28 -3.17
C SER A 37 -86.92 -120.69 -3.04
N ASN A 38 -85.96 -121.41 -2.47
CA ASN A 38 -84.58 -120.92 -2.32
C ASN A 38 -83.86 -120.82 -3.69
N ILE A 39 -84.41 -121.41 -4.75
CA ILE A 39 -83.88 -121.31 -6.12
C ILE A 39 -84.16 -119.90 -6.70
N THR A 40 -85.34 -119.33 -6.48
CA THR A 40 -85.61 -117.93 -6.89
C THR A 40 -84.81 -116.95 -6.06
N ASP A 41 -84.63 -117.22 -4.76
CA ASP A 41 -83.76 -116.42 -3.89
C ASP A 41 -82.29 -116.46 -4.36
N ALA A 42 -81.83 -117.59 -4.90
CA ALA A 42 -80.48 -117.71 -5.46
C ALA A 42 -80.30 -116.95 -6.77
N LEU A 43 -81.33 -116.87 -7.62
CA LEU A 43 -81.32 -116.05 -8.84
C LEU A 43 -81.23 -114.55 -8.51
N LEU A 44 -82.10 -114.07 -7.61
CA LEU A 44 -82.04 -112.69 -7.08
C LEU A 44 -80.68 -112.38 -6.44
N PHE A 45 -80.15 -113.34 -5.68
CA PHE A 45 -78.83 -113.23 -5.08
C PHE A 45 -77.77 -113.09 -6.17
N ALA A 46 -77.67 -114.01 -7.12
CA ALA A 46 -76.67 -113.97 -8.19
C ALA A 46 -76.75 -112.66 -9.02
N PHE A 47 -77.95 -112.20 -9.35
CA PHE A 47 -78.18 -110.98 -10.14
C PHE A 47 -77.91 -109.68 -9.35
N GLY A 48 -77.55 -109.78 -8.07
CA GLY A 48 -77.04 -108.66 -7.29
C GLY A 48 -78.06 -107.86 -6.50
N ASP A 49 -79.29 -108.39 -6.27
CA ASP A 49 -80.27 -107.72 -5.41
C ASP A 49 -79.67 -107.48 -4.01
N THR A 50 -79.93 -106.30 -3.46
CA THR A 50 -79.49 -105.85 -2.14
C THR A 50 -80.58 -106.02 -1.09
N HIS A 51 -81.83 -106.23 -1.49
CA HIS A 51 -82.98 -106.32 -0.59
C HIS A 51 -83.12 -107.74 -0.01
N LEU A 52 -82.44 -108.00 1.11
CA LEU A 52 -82.50 -109.29 1.84
C LEU A 52 -83.94 -109.80 2.08
N ARG A 53 -84.89 -108.88 2.32
CA ARG A 53 -86.32 -109.22 2.47
C ARG A 53 -86.93 -109.89 1.24
N ARG A 54 -86.60 -109.47 0.01
CA ARG A 54 -87.07 -110.10 -1.24
C ARG A 54 -86.55 -111.54 -1.38
N MET A 55 -85.33 -111.77 -0.91
CA MET A 55 -84.71 -113.10 -0.80
C MET A 55 -85.10 -113.86 0.48
N ARG A 56 -86.13 -113.42 1.23
CA ARG A 56 -86.60 -114.03 2.50
C ARG A 56 -85.48 -114.33 3.50
N ALA A 57 -84.58 -113.37 3.66
CA ALA A 57 -83.52 -113.35 4.67
C ALA A 57 -83.68 -112.11 5.55
N ARG A 58 -83.38 -112.22 6.85
CA ARG A 58 -83.36 -111.06 7.77
C ARG A 58 -81.95 -110.49 7.90
N LYS A 59 -80.93 -111.33 7.84
CA LYS A 59 -79.49 -110.98 7.82
C LYS A 59 -78.77 -111.73 6.70
N THR A 60 -77.62 -111.22 6.28
CA THR A 60 -76.74 -111.83 5.26
C THR A 60 -76.38 -113.29 5.57
N GLY A 61 -76.17 -113.62 6.85
CA GLY A 61 -75.88 -114.98 7.29
C GLY A 61 -77.00 -115.99 7.02
N ASP A 62 -78.26 -115.57 6.90
CA ASP A 62 -79.39 -116.47 6.62
C ASP A 62 -79.35 -117.03 5.18
N LEU A 63 -78.50 -116.48 4.31
CA LEU A 63 -78.24 -117.00 2.96
C LEU A 63 -77.23 -118.16 2.97
N ILE A 64 -76.53 -118.40 4.08
CA ILE A 64 -75.48 -119.40 4.21
C ILE A 64 -76.04 -120.67 4.87
N PHE A 65 -75.72 -121.83 4.30
CA PHE A 65 -76.08 -123.14 4.84
C PHE A 65 -75.51 -123.33 6.24
N VAL A 66 -76.30 -123.91 7.15
CA VAL A 66 -75.93 -124.08 8.57
C VAL A 66 -74.64 -124.90 8.70
N GLY A 67 -73.63 -124.32 9.35
CA GLY A 67 -72.30 -124.92 9.51
C GLY A 67 -71.29 -124.58 8.39
N ALA A 68 -71.64 -123.76 7.40
CA ALA A 68 -70.71 -123.26 6.40
C ALA A 68 -70.30 -121.79 6.64
N ASN A 69 -69.10 -121.42 6.20
CA ASN A 69 -68.55 -120.05 6.32
C ASN A 69 -68.69 -119.19 5.05
N VAL A 70 -69.06 -119.81 3.92
CA VAL A 70 -69.18 -119.16 2.60
C VAL A 70 -70.32 -119.83 1.83
N ALA A 71 -71.20 -119.03 1.24
CA ALA A 71 -72.21 -119.44 0.27
C ALA A 71 -71.94 -118.84 -1.11
N GLU A 72 -72.38 -119.54 -2.15
CA GLU A 72 -72.15 -119.20 -3.54
C GLU A 72 -73.35 -119.63 -4.40
N ALA A 73 -73.80 -118.73 -5.27
CA ALA A 73 -74.75 -119.05 -6.34
C ALA A 73 -74.15 -118.61 -7.67
N THR A 74 -74.12 -119.53 -8.62
CA THR A 74 -73.68 -119.33 -10.00
C THR A 74 -74.85 -119.58 -10.93
N VAL A 75 -75.11 -118.63 -11.83
CA VAL A 75 -76.11 -118.74 -12.90
C VAL A 75 -75.36 -118.75 -14.22
N GLU A 76 -75.43 -119.87 -14.92
CA GLU A 76 -74.89 -120.06 -16.26
C GLU A 76 -76.00 -119.82 -17.28
N PHE A 77 -75.75 -118.89 -18.19
CA PHE A 77 -76.59 -118.61 -19.34
C PHE A 77 -75.96 -119.23 -20.58
N ASP A 78 -76.82 -119.71 -21.47
CA ASP A 78 -76.45 -120.06 -22.84
C ASP A 78 -77.05 -119.01 -23.79
N ASP A 79 -76.21 -118.42 -24.62
CA ASP A 79 -76.60 -117.56 -25.72
C ASP A 79 -76.07 -118.13 -27.04
N ASN A 80 -76.88 -118.96 -27.68
CA ASN A 80 -76.59 -119.63 -28.95
C ASN A 80 -75.23 -120.36 -28.94
N GLY A 81 -74.96 -121.13 -27.88
CA GLY A 81 -73.73 -121.90 -27.67
C GLY A 81 -72.60 -121.13 -26.98
N LYS A 82 -72.74 -119.82 -26.75
CA LYS A 82 -71.80 -119.05 -25.92
C LYS A 82 -72.27 -119.05 -24.47
N LYS A 83 -71.50 -119.69 -23.60
CA LYS A 83 -71.79 -119.71 -22.16
C LYS A 83 -71.28 -118.45 -21.46
N LYS A 84 -72.11 -117.86 -20.61
CA LYS A 84 -71.78 -116.78 -19.69
C LYS A 84 -72.18 -117.15 -18.28
N SER A 85 -71.35 -116.86 -17.29
CA SER A 85 -71.67 -117.14 -15.88
C SER A 85 -71.62 -115.89 -15.02
N ILE A 86 -72.68 -115.68 -14.23
CA ILE A 86 -72.71 -114.71 -13.13
C ILE A 86 -72.61 -115.51 -11.83
N THR A 87 -71.62 -115.19 -11.00
CA THR A 87 -71.47 -115.80 -9.68
C THR A 87 -71.43 -114.73 -8.60
N ARG A 88 -72.24 -114.89 -7.55
CA ARG A 88 -72.11 -114.11 -6.31
C ARG A 88 -71.72 -115.03 -5.17
N LYS A 89 -70.71 -114.63 -4.41
CA LYS A 89 -70.26 -115.31 -3.18
C LYS A 89 -70.48 -114.39 -1.98
N ILE A 90 -70.93 -114.95 -0.87
CA ILE A 90 -71.05 -114.25 0.41
C ILE A 90 -70.34 -115.05 1.50
N ARG A 91 -69.60 -114.33 2.35
CA ARG A 91 -68.89 -114.89 3.51
C ARG A 91 -69.66 -114.60 4.80
N ALA A 92 -69.39 -115.36 5.85
CA ALA A 92 -69.97 -115.15 7.18
C ALA A 92 -69.67 -113.75 7.77
N ASP A 93 -68.56 -113.10 7.35
CA ASP A 93 -68.24 -111.70 7.68
C ASP A 93 -69.04 -110.66 6.87
N GLY A 94 -70.05 -111.10 6.11
CA GLY A 94 -70.90 -110.26 5.26
C GLY A 94 -70.25 -109.82 3.94
N LYS A 95 -68.96 -110.11 3.70
CA LYS A 95 -68.28 -109.64 2.47
C LYS A 95 -68.81 -110.36 1.23
N LEU A 96 -69.32 -109.56 0.30
CA LEU A 96 -69.79 -109.98 -1.01
C LEU A 96 -68.64 -109.98 -2.04
N LYS A 97 -68.69 -110.93 -2.98
CA LYS A 97 -67.87 -110.93 -4.20
C LYS A 97 -68.75 -111.22 -5.41
N TYR A 98 -68.64 -110.39 -6.43
CA TYR A 98 -69.22 -110.62 -7.75
C TYR A 98 -68.13 -111.16 -8.68
N LEU A 99 -68.47 -112.16 -9.47
CA LEU A 99 -67.63 -112.71 -10.51
C LEU A 99 -68.44 -112.88 -11.79
N MET A 100 -67.82 -112.58 -12.92
CA MET A 100 -68.36 -112.84 -14.25
C MET A 100 -67.33 -113.71 -15.00
N ASP A 101 -67.77 -114.84 -15.54
CA ASP A 101 -66.89 -115.84 -16.16
C ASP A 101 -65.68 -116.20 -15.28
N GLY A 102 -65.93 -116.36 -13.98
CA GLY A 102 -64.92 -116.65 -12.95
C GLY A 102 -63.99 -115.50 -12.56
N LYS A 103 -64.00 -114.36 -13.28
CA LYS A 103 -63.18 -113.17 -12.96
C LYS A 103 -63.92 -112.23 -12.01
N ARG A 104 -63.23 -111.69 -11.01
CA ARG A 104 -63.82 -110.71 -10.07
C ARG A 104 -64.16 -109.41 -10.81
N VAL A 105 -65.39 -108.93 -10.66
CA VAL A 105 -65.86 -107.66 -11.23
C VAL A 105 -66.55 -106.80 -10.17
N ASN A 106 -66.75 -105.52 -10.47
CA ASN A 106 -67.59 -104.63 -9.66
C ASN A 106 -69.08 -104.86 -9.97
N LYS A 107 -69.96 -104.47 -9.05
CA LYS A 107 -71.43 -104.65 -9.19
C LYS A 107 -71.95 -104.04 -10.50
N TYR A 108 -71.49 -102.84 -10.85
CA TYR A 108 -71.93 -102.13 -12.05
C TYR A 108 -71.72 -102.95 -13.33
N VAL A 109 -70.68 -103.77 -13.43
CA VAL A 109 -70.41 -104.60 -14.63
C VAL A 109 -71.46 -105.71 -14.77
N ILE A 110 -71.94 -106.25 -13.64
CA ILE A 110 -73.05 -107.21 -13.64
C ILE A 110 -74.35 -106.49 -14.00
N GLU A 111 -74.58 -105.29 -13.47
CA GLU A 111 -75.78 -104.48 -13.76
C GLU A 111 -75.83 -104.03 -15.23
N GLU A 112 -74.70 -103.60 -15.80
CA GLU A 112 -74.53 -103.26 -17.22
C GLU A 112 -74.74 -104.48 -18.12
N PHE A 113 -74.17 -105.64 -17.76
CA PHE A 113 -74.39 -106.89 -18.50
C PHE A 113 -75.86 -107.33 -18.46
N LEU A 114 -76.53 -107.22 -17.31
CA LEU A 114 -77.95 -107.52 -17.19
C LEU A 114 -78.78 -106.53 -18.03
N ALA A 115 -78.57 -105.23 -17.86
CA ALA A 115 -79.29 -104.18 -18.61
C ALA A 115 -79.13 -104.31 -20.13
N LYS A 116 -77.91 -104.58 -20.61
CA LYS A 116 -77.61 -104.78 -22.04
C LYS A 116 -78.33 -106.00 -22.64
N ASN A 117 -78.71 -106.98 -21.82
CA ASN A 117 -79.49 -108.15 -22.23
C ASN A 117 -80.96 -108.04 -21.81
N SER A 118 -81.44 -106.84 -21.46
CA SER A 118 -82.81 -106.57 -20.98
C SER A 118 -83.23 -107.39 -19.75
N LEU A 119 -82.24 -107.79 -18.93
CA LEU A 119 -82.43 -108.48 -17.66
C LEU A 119 -82.24 -107.51 -16.48
N SER A 120 -82.94 -107.80 -15.39
CA SER A 120 -82.93 -107.01 -14.16
C SER A 120 -83.51 -107.84 -13.01
N VAL A 121 -83.19 -107.46 -11.77
CA VAL A 121 -83.87 -107.98 -10.57
C VAL A 121 -85.38 -107.65 -10.53
N ASN A 122 -85.86 -106.80 -11.43
CA ASN A 122 -87.26 -106.46 -11.62
C ASN A 122 -88.02 -107.41 -12.56
N ASN A 123 -87.33 -108.30 -13.30
CA ASN A 123 -87.99 -109.30 -14.15
C ASN A 123 -88.52 -110.51 -13.35
N PHE A 124 -88.20 -110.62 -12.05
CA PHE A 124 -88.68 -111.71 -11.19
C PHE A 124 -90.00 -111.35 -10.50
N ILE A 125 -91.07 -112.07 -10.83
CA ILE A 125 -92.34 -111.97 -10.13
C ILE A 125 -92.27 -112.84 -8.87
N LEU A 126 -92.19 -112.18 -7.71
CA LEU A 126 -92.18 -112.82 -6.39
C LEU A 126 -93.58 -112.83 -5.78
N GLN A 127 -93.77 -113.63 -4.72
CA GLN A 127 -95.02 -113.63 -3.96
C GLN A 127 -95.29 -112.23 -3.38
N GLY A 128 -96.40 -111.61 -3.80
CA GLY A 128 -96.81 -110.25 -3.41
C GLY A 128 -96.37 -109.14 -4.38
N GLU A 129 -95.47 -109.40 -5.34
CA GLU A 129 -94.85 -108.33 -6.13
C GLU A 129 -95.80 -107.70 -7.17
N VAL A 130 -96.87 -108.39 -7.55
CA VAL A 130 -97.96 -107.83 -8.39
C VAL A 130 -98.66 -106.67 -7.67
N GLN A 131 -98.95 -106.81 -6.38
CA GLN A 131 -99.56 -105.76 -5.57
C GLN A 131 -98.62 -104.54 -5.47
N ARG A 132 -97.33 -104.80 -5.22
CA ARG A 132 -96.30 -103.75 -5.15
C ARG A 132 -96.26 -102.91 -6.42
N ILE A 133 -96.33 -103.51 -7.61
CA ILE A 133 -96.28 -102.80 -8.90
C ILE A 133 -97.44 -101.80 -9.05
N VAL A 134 -98.64 -102.18 -8.61
CA VAL A 134 -99.83 -101.30 -8.62
C VAL A 134 -99.64 -100.10 -7.68
N GLU A 135 -99.00 -100.32 -6.53
CA GLU A 135 -98.78 -99.32 -5.47
C GLU A 135 -97.55 -98.41 -5.67
N MET A 136 -96.70 -98.64 -6.69
CA MET A 136 -95.45 -97.87 -6.89
C MET A 136 -95.69 -96.37 -7.13
N ALA A 137 -94.87 -95.51 -6.52
CA ALA A 137 -94.92 -94.07 -6.71
C ALA A 137 -94.57 -93.64 -8.15
N GLY A 138 -95.21 -92.57 -8.64
CA GLY A 138 -95.13 -92.16 -10.05
C GLY A 138 -93.72 -91.92 -10.59
N LYS A 139 -92.78 -91.41 -9.77
CA LYS A 139 -91.37 -91.22 -10.16
C LYS A 139 -90.63 -92.55 -10.31
N GLU A 140 -90.86 -93.51 -9.41
CA GLU A 140 -90.26 -94.85 -9.48
C GLU A 140 -90.83 -95.65 -10.66
N ARG A 141 -92.15 -95.54 -10.88
CA ARG A 141 -92.84 -96.09 -12.05
C ARG A 141 -92.32 -95.49 -13.35
N ARG A 142 -92.08 -94.17 -13.40
CA ARG A 142 -91.43 -93.52 -14.54
C ARG A 142 -90.01 -94.03 -14.77
N MET A 143 -89.18 -94.15 -13.74
CA MET A 143 -87.82 -94.70 -13.91
C MET A 143 -87.84 -96.15 -14.41
N LEU A 144 -88.84 -96.95 -14.04
CA LEU A 144 -89.05 -98.29 -14.59
C LEU A 144 -89.44 -98.23 -16.08
N ILE A 145 -90.31 -97.30 -16.49
CA ILE A 145 -90.69 -97.08 -17.89
C ILE A 145 -89.50 -96.56 -18.71
N ASP A 146 -88.77 -95.56 -18.21
CA ASP A 146 -87.60 -94.96 -18.88
C ASP A 146 -86.46 -95.97 -19.06
N PHE A 147 -86.34 -96.95 -18.13
CA PHE A 147 -85.45 -98.12 -18.27
C PHE A 147 -85.94 -99.11 -19.34
N ILE A 148 -87.24 -99.46 -19.36
CA ILE A 148 -87.82 -100.32 -20.40
C ILE A 148 -87.73 -99.67 -21.79
N ALA A 149 -87.86 -98.35 -21.87
CA ALA A 149 -87.78 -97.56 -23.10
C ALA A 149 -86.34 -97.16 -23.50
N ASN A 150 -85.34 -97.48 -22.67
CA ASN A 150 -83.91 -97.22 -22.90
C ASN A 150 -83.55 -95.74 -23.19
N VAL A 151 -84.23 -94.78 -22.57
CA VAL A 151 -84.05 -93.33 -22.84
C VAL A 151 -82.95 -92.68 -21.98
N SER A 152 -82.53 -93.35 -20.90
CA SER A 152 -81.64 -92.78 -19.87
C SER A 152 -80.28 -92.28 -20.37
N GLU A 153 -79.70 -92.92 -21.40
CA GLU A 153 -78.37 -92.55 -21.94
C GLU A 153 -78.37 -91.15 -22.59
N TYR A 154 -79.51 -90.69 -23.12
CA TYR A 154 -79.60 -89.42 -23.85
C TYR A 154 -79.60 -88.21 -22.90
N GLU A 155 -80.33 -88.27 -21.79
CA GLU A 155 -80.38 -87.18 -20.80
C GLU A 155 -79.04 -86.98 -20.08
N GLU A 156 -78.24 -88.04 -19.91
CA GLU A 156 -76.91 -87.95 -19.31
C GLU A 156 -75.93 -87.17 -20.21
N LYS A 157 -75.83 -87.53 -21.49
CA LYS A 157 -74.97 -86.82 -22.47
C LYS A 157 -75.36 -85.34 -22.65
N LYS A 158 -76.66 -85.05 -22.65
CA LYS A 158 -77.18 -83.68 -22.73
C LYS A 158 -76.71 -82.83 -21.55
N LYS A 159 -76.70 -83.39 -20.34
CA LYS A 159 -76.27 -82.69 -19.12
C LYS A 159 -74.78 -82.35 -19.14
N GLU A 160 -73.93 -83.24 -19.67
CA GLU A 160 -72.49 -82.98 -19.81
C GLU A 160 -72.20 -81.85 -20.79
N ALA A 161 -72.88 -81.81 -21.94
CA ALA A 161 -72.69 -80.75 -22.95
C ALA A 161 -72.97 -79.34 -22.41
N PHE A 162 -74.04 -79.17 -21.61
CA PHE A 162 -74.32 -77.89 -20.96
C PHE A 162 -73.28 -77.50 -19.90
N ALA A 163 -72.67 -78.47 -19.22
CA ALA A 163 -71.62 -78.21 -18.24
C ALA A 163 -70.30 -77.74 -18.89
N GLU A 164 -69.97 -78.21 -20.08
CA GLU A 164 -68.83 -77.69 -20.86
C GLU A 164 -69.11 -76.30 -21.44
N LEU A 165 -70.31 -76.05 -21.98
CA LEU A 165 -70.67 -74.73 -22.52
C LEU A 165 -70.49 -73.61 -21.48
N GLY A 166 -70.99 -73.82 -20.25
CA GLY A 166 -70.84 -72.84 -19.17
C GLY A 166 -69.38 -72.54 -18.78
N LYS A 167 -68.43 -73.46 -19.01
CA LYS A 167 -67.00 -73.18 -18.80
C LYS A 167 -66.41 -72.28 -19.89
N VAL A 168 -66.94 -72.36 -21.11
CA VAL A 168 -66.51 -71.52 -22.23
C VAL A 168 -66.99 -70.08 -22.04
N ASP A 169 -68.24 -69.89 -21.64
CA ASP A 169 -68.82 -68.56 -21.41
C ASP A 169 -68.04 -67.75 -20.35
N VAL A 170 -67.61 -68.41 -19.26
CA VAL A 170 -66.78 -67.78 -18.22
C VAL A 170 -65.43 -67.32 -18.81
N LYS A 171 -64.75 -68.15 -19.61
CA LYS A 171 -63.47 -67.78 -20.25
C LYS A 171 -63.60 -66.62 -21.24
N ILE A 172 -64.73 -66.53 -21.94
CA ILE A 172 -65.02 -65.39 -22.83
C ILE A 172 -65.19 -64.11 -22.01
N ALA A 173 -65.92 -64.16 -20.88
CA ALA A 173 -66.09 -63.03 -19.98
C ALA A 173 -64.75 -62.54 -19.39
N GLU A 174 -63.91 -63.45 -18.91
CA GLU A 174 -62.55 -63.16 -18.42
C GLU A 174 -61.69 -62.48 -19.51
N SER A 175 -61.68 -63.05 -20.72
CA SER A 175 -60.93 -62.50 -21.86
C SER A 175 -61.40 -61.09 -22.24
N GLY A 176 -62.71 -60.83 -22.16
CA GLY A 176 -63.30 -59.52 -22.43
C GLY A 176 -62.91 -58.43 -21.41
N ILE A 177 -62.64 -58.81 -20.15
CA ILE A 177 -62.12 -57.89 -19.12
C ILE A 177 -60.68 -57.50 -19.47
N ILE A 178 -59.82 -58.47 -19.76
CA ILE A 178 -58.42 -58.24 -20.13
C ILE A 178 -58.34 -57.36 -21.39
N PHE A 179 -59.20 -57.60 -22.39
CA PHE A 179 -59.24 -56.78 -23.60
C PHE A 179 -59.54 -55.30 -23.31
N LYS A 180 -60.55 -55.02 -22.47
CA LYS A 180 -60.89 -53.64 -22.06
C LYS A 180 -59.77 -52.96 -21.27
N GLU A 181 -59.05 -53.69 -20.43
CA GLU A 181 -57.87 -53.18 -19.73
C GLU A 181 -56.78 -52.75 -20.73
N LYS A 182 -56.50 -53.60 -21.73
CA LYS A 182 -55.51 -53.31 -22.78
C LYS A 182 -55.94 -52.15 -23.69
N GLU A 183 -57.23 -52.01 -24.01
CA GLU A 183 -57.75 -50.82 -24.70
C GLU A 183 -57.63 -49.53 -23.86
N GLY A 184 -57.71 -49.63 -22.53
CA GLY A 184 -57.45 -48.52 -21.62
C GLY A 184 -55.99 -48.09 -21.68
N GLN A 185 -55.07 -49.04 -21.48
CA GLN A 185 -53.61 -48.81 -21.57
C GLN A 185 -53.21 -48.23 -22.93
N LEU A 186 -53.77 -48.73 -24.03
CA LEU A 186 -53.49 -48.21 -25.38
C LEU A 186 -53.94 -46.75 -25.56
N ARG A 187 -55.06 -46.36 -24.93
CA ARG A 187 -55.57 -44.97 -24.96
C ARG A 187 -54.67 -44.02 -24.16
N GLU A 188 -54.19 -44.47 -23.01
CA GLU A 188 -53.25 -43.72 -22.16
C GLU A 188 -51.92 -43.52 -22.89
N LEU A 189 -51.34 -44.60 -23.43
CA LEU A 189 -50.10 -44.56 -24.23
C LEU A 189 -50.21 -43.63 -25.45
N LYS A 190 -51.39 -43.54 -26.07
CA LYS A 190 -51.64 -42.61 -27.17
C LYS A 190 -51.59 -41.15 -26.70
N GLY A 191 -52.17 -40.84 -25.55
CA GLY A 191 -52.10 -39.51 -24.93
C GLY A 191 -50.67 -39.12 -24.54
N GLU A 192 -49.91 -40.06 -23.99
CA GLU A 192 -48.48 -39.88 -23.70
C GLU A 192 -47.68 -39.58 -24.98
N LYS A 193 -47.90 -40.36 -26.06
CA LYS A 193 -47.26 -40.12 -27.36
C LYS A 193 -47.58 -38.72 -27.90
N GLU A 194 -48.85 -38.32 -27.93
CA GLU A 194 -49.27 -37.01 -28.43
C GLU A 194 -48.65 -35.85 -27.61
N ASN A 195 -48.46 -36.03 -26.30
CA ASN A 195 -47.77 -35.05 -25.45
C ASN A 195 -46.25 -35.03 -25.68
N ALA A 196 -45.62 -36.19 -25.89
CA ALA A 196 -44.19 -36.29 -26.22
C ALA A 196 -43.88 -35.66 -27.58
N GLU A 197 -44.76 -35.82 -28.58
CA GLU A 197 -44.64 -35.16 -29.89
C GLU A 197 -44.73 -33.64 -29.76
N LYS A 198 -45.73 -33.11 -29.04
CA LYS A 198 -45.85 -31.67 -28.75
C LYS A 198 -44.62 -31.12 -28.01
N TRP A 199 -44.09 -31.85 -27.04
CA TRP A 199 -42.88 -31.44 -26.32
C TRP A 199 -41.66 -31.39 -27.24
N ARG A 200 -41.51 -32.38 -28.15
CA ARG A 200 -40.42 -32.42 -29.11
C ARG A 200 -40.46 -31.22 -30.07
N ASP A 201 -41.63 -30.89 -30.58
CA ASP A 201 -41.81 -29.74 -31.47
C ASP A 201 -41.56 -28.41 -30.74
N ALA A 202 -41.98 -28.31 -29.47
CA ALA A 202 -41.67 -27.17 -28.61
C ALA A 202 -40.17 -27.02 -28.30
N ASP A 203 -39.43 -28.12 -28.06
CA ASP A 203 -37.97 -28.08 -27.87
C ASP A 203 -37.24 -27.66 -29.15
N VAL A 204 -37.66 -28.16 -30.33
CA VAL A 204 -37.13 -27.71 -31.62
C VAL A 204 -37.38 -26.21 -31.85
N ALA A 205 -38.59 -25.73 -31.55
CA ALA A 205 -38.91 -24.30 -31.63
C ALA A 205 -38.06 -23.47 -30.65
N LEU A 206 -37.90 -23.93 -29.40
CA LEU A 206 -37.10 -23.27 -28.37
C LEU A 206 -35.61 -23.18 -28.77
N ARG A 207 -35.04 -24.27 -29.31
CA ARG A 207 -33.66 -24.28 -29.84
C ARG A 207 -33.49 -23.27 -30.97
N ARG A 208 -34.45 -23.19 -31.89
CA ARG A 208 -34.45 -22.22 -33.00
C ARG A 208 -34.49 -20.78 -32.47
N VAL A 209 -35.39 -20.47 -31.54
CA VAL A 209 -35.50 -19.12 -30.94
C VAL A 209 -34.22 -18.75 -30.17
N LYS A 210 -33.64 -19.68 -29.40
CA LYS A 210 -32.35 -19.45 -28.72
C LYS A 210 -31.21 -19.18 -29.69
N ALA A 211 -31.13 -19.93 -30.80
CA ALA A 211 -30.12 -19.70 -31.84
C ALA A 211 -30.30 -18.34 -32.54
N THR A 212 -31.55 -17.94 -32.82
CA THR A 212 -31.85 -16.61 -33.38
C THR A 212 -31.47 -15.50 -32.39
N LEU A 213 -31.81 -15.63 -31.11
CA LEU A 213 -31.44 -14.64 -30.09
C LEU A 213 -29.92 -14.49 -29.97
N ALA A 214 -29.18 -15.60 -29.91
CA ALA A 214 -27.73 -15.59 -29.86
C ALA A 214 -27.11 -14.94 -31.13
N SER A 215 -27.70 -15.18 -32.31
CA SER A 215 -27.26 -14.55 -33.55
C SER A 215 -27.49 -13.03 -33.57
N VAL A 216 -28.60 -12.55 -33.00
CA VAL A 216 -28.87 -11.10 -32.88
C VAL A 216 -27.91 -10.45 -31.89
N GLN A 217 -27.76 -11.04 -30.70
CA GLN A 217 -26.82 -10.55 -29.68
C GLN A 217 -25.37 -10.53 -30.19
N HIS A 218 -24.97 -11.53 -30.99
CA HIS A 218 -23.65 -11.53 -31.61
C HIS A 218 -23.47 -10.39 -32.61
N ALA A 219 -24.48 -10.11 -33.45
CA ALA A 219 -24.44 -9.00 -34.41
C ALA A 219 -24.43 -7.63 -33.73
N GLU A 220 -25.16 -7.45 -32.62
CA GLU A 220 -25.12 -6.24 -31.79
C GLU A 220 -23.74 -6.01 -31.18
N LEU A 221 -23.15 -7.05 -30.57
CA LEU A 221 -21.81 -7.00 -29.98
C LEU A 221 -20.71 -6.76 -31.02
N ASP A 222 -20.81 -7.35 -32.22
CA ASP A 222 -19.83 -7.17 -33.29
C ASP A 222 -19.90 -5.75 -33.90
N ALA A 223 -21.10 -5.17 -33.98
CA ALA A 223 -21.30 -3.77 -34.35
C ALA A 223 -20.72 -2.80 -33.29
N GLU A 224 -20.94 -3.08 -32.00
CA GLU A 224 -20.37 -2.28 -30.90
C GLU A 224 -18.83 -2.39 -30.88
N HIS A 225 -18.29 -3.61 -31.02
CA HIS A 225 -16.85 -3.87 -31.11
C HIS A 225 -16.21 -3.13 -32.30
N SER A 226 -16.84 -3.18 -33.48
CA SER A 226 -16.41 -2.45 -34.67
C SER A 226 -16.42 -0.93 -34.46
N ALA A 227 -17.44 -0.40 -33.78
CA ALA A 227 -17.52 1.03 -33.43
C ALA A 227 -16.46 1.44 -32.39
N LEU A 228 -16.13 0.57 -31.44
CA LEU A 228 -15.05 0.79 -30.46
C LEU A 228 -13.67 0.75 -31.12
N LEU A 229 -13.40 -0.21 -32.01
CA LEU A 229 -12.17 -0.25 -32.83
C LEU A 229 -12.01 1.01 -33.68
N ALA A 230 -13.09 1.50 -34.30
CA ALA A 230 -13.05 2.75 -35.06
C ALA A 230 -12.74 3.99 -34.19
N LYS A 231 -13.18 4.00 -32.92
CA LYS A 231 -12.80 5.04 -31.94
C LYS A 231 -11.35 4.90 -31.50
N LEU A 232 -10.88 3.69 -31.25
CA LEU A 232 -9.49 3.40 -30.86
C LEU A 232 -8.51 3.84 -31.96
N ASN A 233 -8.75 3.43 -33.21
CA ASN A 233 -7.90 3.82 -34.34
C ASN A 233 -7.84 5.35 -34.55
N LYS A 234 -8.94 6.07 -34.28
CA LYS A 234 -8.94 7.54 -34.28
C LYS A 234 -8.08 8.11 -33.14
N ALA A 235 -8.22 7.58 -31.93
CA ALA A 235 -7.41 8.00 -30.78
C ALA A 235 -5.91 7.74 -31.01
N ASP A 236 -5.53 6.58 -31.54
CA ASP A 236 -4.14 6.26 -31.88
C ASP A 236 -3.57 7.16 -32.98
N SER A 237 -4.38 7.50 -34.00
CA SER A 237 -3.96 8.45 -35.05
C SER A 237 -3.71 9.86 -34.50
N GLU A 238 -4.54 10.30 -33.54
CA GLU A 238 -4.41 11.62 -32.90
C GLU A 238 -3.24 11.63 -31.90
N ALA A 239 -3.04 10.56 -31.14
CA ALA A 239 -1.87 10.39 -30.28
C ALA A 239 -0.56 10.40 -31.09
N SER A 240 -0.55 9.73 -32.25
CA SER A 240 0.59 9.74 -33.19
C SER A 240 0.85 11.13 -33.76
N ARG A 241 -0.20 11.89 -34.08
CA ARG A 241 -0.09 13.30 -34.51
C ARG A 241 0.53 14.17 -33.42
N ILE A 242 0.00 14.10 -32.20
CA ILE A 242 0.50 14.86 -31.05
C ILE A 242 1.96 14.49 -30.72
N ALA A 243 2.33 13.21 -30.79
CA ALA A 243 3.71 12.78 -30.60
C ALA A 243 4.67 13.37 -31.65
N SER A 244 4.25 13.44 -32.91
CA SER A 244 5.01 14.10 -33.98
C SER A 244 5.15 15.62 -33.76
N GLU A 245 4.08 16.29 -33.31
CA GLU A 245 4.11 17.71 -32.95
C GLU A 245 5.04 17.99 -31.76
N ILE A 246 5.04 17.14 -30.73
CA ILE A 246 5.97 17.22 -29.60
C ILE A 246 7.43 17.06 -30.08
N ALA A 247 7.72 16.08 -30.94
CA ALA A 247 9.07 15.89 -31.48
C ALA A 247 9.52 17.08 -32.33
N ALA A 248 8.63 17.66 -33.15
CA ALA A 248 8.91 18.87 -33.90
C ALA A 248 9.15 20.10 -33.01
N LEU A 249 8.41 20.23 -31.90
CA LEU A 249 8.63 21.28 -30.91
C LEU A 249 9.95 21.11 -30.15
N ALA A 250 10.31 19.89 -29.77
CA ALA A 250 11.61 19.59 -29.14
C ALA A 250 12.78 20.01 -30.05
N ASN A 251 12.77 19.59 -31.32
CA ASN A 251 13.77 20.01 -32.30
C ASN A 251 13.85 21.54 -32.47
N ARG A 252 12.73 22.26 -32.38
CA ARG A 252 12.71 23.74 -32.40
C ARG A 252 13.26 24.37 -31.13
N ILE A 253 13.08 23.73 -29.97
CA ILE A 253 13.67 24.16 -28.70
C ILE A 253 15.19 23.98 -28.75
N ASP A 254 15.68 22.82 -29.18
CA ASP A 254 17.12 22.54 -29.31
C ASP A 254 17.79 23.47 -30.33
N GLY A 255 17.15 23.71 -31.48
CA GLY A 255 17.61 24.69 -32.47
C GLY A 255 17.77 26.09 -31.87
N ARG A 256 16.76 26.56 -31.12
CA ARG A 256 16.82 27.86 -30.42
C ARG A 256 17.82 27.90 -29.28
N ALA A 257 18.03 26.79 -28.57
CA ALA A 257 19.04 26.69 -27.52
C ALA A 257 20.46 26.78 -28.11
N SER A 258 20.70 26.14 -29.27
CA SER A 258 21.94 26.26 -30.02
C SER A 258 22.17 27.67 -30.58
N GLU A 259 21.13 28.30 -31.14
CA GLU A 259 21.16 29.68 -31.62
C GLU A 259 21.49 30.66 -30.48
N LYS A 260 20.81 30.52 -29.33
CA LYS A 260 21.12 31.28 -28.12
C LYS A 260 22.57 31.05 -27.67
N ALA A 261 23.04 29.81 -27.60
CA ALA A 261 24.43 29.52 -27.21
C ALA A 261 25.46 30.09 -28.20
N GLY A 262 25.11 30.24 -29.48
CA GLY A 262 25.90 30.97 -30.47
C GLY A 262 25.97 32.47 -30.18
N LEU A 263 24.81 33.09 -29.93
CA LEU A 263 24.71 34.50 -29.55
C LEU A 263 25.43 34.80 -28.22
N ASP A 264 25.27 33.96 -27.21
CA ASP A 264 25.94 34.09 -25.90
C ASP A 264 27.48 34.04 -26.07
N ARG A 265 28.01 33.21 -26.98
CA ARG A 265 29.44 33.20 -27.33
C ARG A 265 29.87 34.45 -28.09
N GLU A 266 29.06 34.95 -29.02
CA GLU A 266 29.38 36.17 -29.76
C GLU A 266 29.39 37.39 -28.83
N ILE A 267 28.42 37.47 -27.92
CA ILE A 267 28.36 38.45 -26.84
C ILE A 267 29.62 38.33 -25.98
N ALA A 268 29.95 37.15 -25.44
CA ALA A 268 31.15 36.95 -24.62
C ALA A 268 32.45 37.35 -25.36
N GLY A 269 32.55 37.03 -26.66
CA GLY A 269 33.70 37.40 -27.50
C GLY A 269 33.84 38.91 -27.71
N ARG A 270 32.74 39.61 -27.99
CA ARG A 270 32.73 41.09 -28.18
C ARG A 270 32.93 41.82 -26.85
N TYR A 271 32.23 41.43 -25.78
CA TYR A 271 32.36 42.07 -24.46
C TYR A 271 33.76 41.84 -23.86
N GLY A 272 34.26 40.59 -23.87
CA GLY A 272 35.58 40.27 -23.32
C GLY A 272 36.77 40.93 -24.02
N THR A 273 36.61 41.33 -25.29
CA THR A 273 37.64 42.08 -26.04
C THR A 273 37.47 43.59 -25.93
N SER A 274 36.24 44.12 -26.03
CA SER A 274 35.99 45.57 -25.94
C SER A 274 36.16 46.11 -24.53
N GLU A 275 35.62 45.46 -23.49
CA GLU A 275 35.67 45.98 -22.12
C GLU A 275 37.10 45.94 -21.56
N GLY A 276 37.85 44.85 -21.83
CA GLY A 276 39.27 44.76 -21.49
C GLY A 276 40.19 45.70 -22.29
N GLY A 277 39.79 46.11 -23.50
CA GLY A 277 40.49 47.14 -24.27
C GLY A 277 40.23 48.54 -23.72
N ILE A 278 38.95 48.91 -23.59
CA ILE A 278 38.50 50.21 -23.09
C ILE A 278 38.96 50.45 -21.65
N GLN A 279 38.92 49.44 -20.77
CA GLN A 279 39.39 49.61 -19.39
C GLN A 279 40.90 49.90 -19.34
N ARG A 280 41.72 49.21 -20.16
CA ARG A 280 43.16 49.51 -20.25
C ARG A 280 43.43 50.91 -20.80
N GLU A 281 42.61 51.38 -21.73
CA GLU A 281 42.72 52.72 -22.29
C GLU A 281 42.30 53.79 -21.27
N ILE A 282 41.24 53.55 -20.49
CA ILE A 282 40.83 54.36 -19.33
C ILE A 282 41.93 54.39 -18.26
N ASP A 283 42.52 53.25 -17.90
CA ASP A 283 43.57 53.18 -16.89
C ASP A 283 44.86 53.90 -17.36
N ALA A 284 45.21 53.76 -18.64
CA ALA A 284 46.31 54.50 -19.25
C ALA A 284 46.05 56.02 -19.28
N LEU A 285 44.84 56.45 -19.65
CA LEU A 285 44.43 57.86 -19.65
C LEU A 285 44.41 58.45 -18.23
N ASN A 286 43.87 57.72 -17.25
CA ASN A 286 43.89 58.13 -15.84
C ASN A 286 45.34 58.28 -15.32
N THR A 287 46.23 57.34 -15.67
CA THR A 287 47.65 57.42 -15.34
C THR A 287 48.32 58.63 -16.00
N ALA A 288 48.02 58.90 -17.28
CA ALA A 288 48.52 60.06 -18.01
C ALA A 288 48.02 61.38 -17.42
N VAL A 289 46.74 61.47 -17.04
CA VAL A 289 46.14 62.62 -16.37
C VAL A 289 46.80 62.87 -15.01
N GLU A 290 47.04 61.83 -14.21
CA GLU A 290 47.64 61.97 -12.89
C GLU A 290 49.12 62.38 -12.96
N ASN A 291 49.87 61.84 -13.93
CA ASN A 291 51.23 62.31 -14.23
C ASN A 291 51.23 63.75 -14.75
N GLY A 292 50.25 64.14 -15.58
CA GLY A 292 50.06 65.51 -16.04
C GLY A 292 49.77 66.48 -14.90
N LYS A 293 48.92 66.11 -13.93
CA LYS A 293 48.67 66.92 -12.71
C LYS A 293 49.93 67.10 -11.87
N LYS A 294 50.72 66.04 -11.67
CA LYS A 294 52.00 66.11 -10.95
C LYS A 294 52.98 67.06 -11.64
N ALA A 295 53.16 66.91 -12.95
CA ALA A 295 53.99 67.81 -13.73
C ALA A 295 53.50 69.27 -13.66
N ILE A 296 52.18 69.52 -13.69
CA ILE A 296 51.61 70.87 -13.52
C ILE A 296 51.89 71.42 -12.10
N ALA A 297 51.80 70.59 -11.06
CA ALA A 297 52.12 71.01 -9.68
C ALA A 297 53.61 71.37 -9.53
N GLU A 298 54.51 70.51 -10.01
CA GLU A 298 55.96 70.75 -10.04
C GLU A 298 56.31 72.04 -10.80
N ARG A 299 55.68 72.27 -11.98
CA ARG A 299 55.89 73.50 -12.75
C ARG A 299 55.33 74.73 -12.06
N LYS A 300 54.20 74.64 -11.36
CA LYS A 300 53.67 75.76 -10.55
C LYS A 300 54.60 76.10 -9.39
N GLU A 301 55.14 75.11 -8.69
CA GLU A 301 56.14 75.36 -7.64
C GLU A 301 57.42 75.98 -8.22
N GLN A 302 57.88 75.49 -9.37
CA GLN A 302 59.04 76.03 -10.08
C GLN A 302 58.81 77.48 -10.53
N ILE A 303 57.62 77.83 -11.02
CA ILE A 303 57.22 79.21 -11.35
C ILE A 303 57.23 80.08 -10.08
N ALA A 304 56.59 79.66 -8.99
CA ALA A 304 56.58 80.43 -7.73
C ALA A 304 57.98 80.66 -7.16
N ARG A 305 58.90 79.69 -7.28
CA ARG A 305 60.32 79.85 -6.94
C ARG A 305 61.03 80.85 -7.86
N LEU A 306 60.71 80.87 -9.15
CA LEU A 306 61.29 81.81 -10.11
C LEU A 306 60.75 83.24 -9.93
N GLU A 307 59.45 83.41 -9.67
CA GLU A 307 58.83 84.70 -9.32
C GLU A 307 59.39 85.27 -8.02
N GLY A 308 59.62 84.40 -7.01
CA GLY A 308 60.32 84.76 -5.78
C GLY A 308 61.74 85.28 -6.04
N ARG A 309 62.51 84.59 -6.89
CA ARG A 309 63.85 85.03 -7.31
C ARG A 309 63.80 86.31 -8.14
N GLU A 310 62.88 86.46 -9.08
CA GLU A 310 62.74 87.71 -9.86
C GLU A 310 62.51 88.90 -8.92
N LYS A 311 61.64 88.74 -7.91
CA LYS A 311 61.36 89.78 -6.93
C LYS A 311 62.57 90.11 -6.05
N GLU A 312 63.37 89.10 -5.69
CA GLU A 312 64.63 89.29 -4.96
C GLU A 312 65.68 90.03 -5.80
N GLU A 313 65.93 89.56 -7.03
CA GLU A 313 66.90 90.18 -7.95
C GLU A 313 66.49 91.60 -8.33
N LYS A 314 65.19 91.89 -8.47
CA LYS A 314 64.66 93.25 -8.70
C LYS A 314 64.83 94.14 -7.47
N GLY A 315 64.74 93.57 -6.26
CA GLY A 315 65.12 94.26 -5.02
C GLY A 315 66.62 94.55 -4.93
N ASN A 316 67.47 93.60 -5.35
CA ASN A 316 68.91 93.78 -5.42
C ASN A 316 69.31 94.82 -6.47
N LEU A 317 68.68 94.81 -7.64
CA LEU A 317 68.88 95.80 -8.71
C LEU A 317 68.54 97.21 -8.22
N ASN A 318 67.39 97.40 -7.55
CA ASN A 318 67.02 98.70 -6.99
C ASN A 318 68.07 99.19 -5.96
N ARG A 319 68.58 98.31 -5.08
CA ARG A 319 69.68 98.69 -4.17
C ARG A 319 70.94 99.08 -4.93
N ALA A 320 71.32 98.31 -5.95
CA ALA A 320 72.49 98.60 -6.78
C ALA A 320 72.34 99.93 -7.56
N GLU A 321 71.13 100.27 -8.02
CA GLU A 321 70.85 101.56 -8.66
C GLU A 321 70.93 102.74 -7.67
N ASP A 322 70.49 102.56 -6.42
CA ASP A 322 70.59 103.60 -5.39
C ASP A 322 72.02 103.74 -4.85
N GLU A 323 72.76 102.64 -4.71
CA GLU A 323 74.21 102.63 -4.45
C GLU A 323 74.99 103.29 -5.59
N LEU A 324 74.64 103.02 -6.86
CA LEU A 324 75.25 103.68 -8.02
C LEU A 324 74.98 105.19 -8.02
N LYS A 325 73.74 105.63 -7.77
CA LYS A 325 73.42 107.07 -7.65
C LYS A 325 74.16 107.74 -6.48
N ALA A 326 74.36 107.02 -5.37
CA ALA A 326 75.16 107.51 -4.25
C ALA A 326 76.65 107.63 -4.62
N ALA A 327 77.19 106.63 -5.31
CA ALA A 327 78.57 106.63 -5.83
C ALA A 327 78.79 107.72 -6.89
N GLU A 328 77.82 107.97 -7.79
CA GLU A 328 77.87 109.05 -8.78
C GLU A 328 77.85 110.44 -8.13
N ARG A 329 77.09 110.62 -7.04
CA ARG A 329 77.12 111.86 -6.24
C ARG A 329 78.48 112.04 -5.57
N ALA A 330 78.97 111.01 -4.87
CA ALA A 330 80.28 111.04 -4.23
C ALA A 330 81.43 111.27 -5.23
N LEU A 331 81.32 110.70 -6.45
CA LEU A 331 82.30 110.92 -7.53
C LEU A 331 82.26 112.36 -8.05
N ASN A 332 81.09 112.98 -8.18
CA ASN A 332 80.97 114.39 -8.55
C ASN A 332 81.51 115.32 -7.46
N GLU A 333 81.22 115.03 -6.19
CA GLU A 333 81.78 115.74 -5.03
C GLU A 333 83.31 115.64 -5.02
N LEU A 334 83.88 114.43 -5.16
CA LEU A 334 85.33 114.24 -5.29
C LEU A 334 85.93 114.93 -6.54
N HIS A 335 85.19 115.02 -7.65
CA HIS A 335 85.66 115.66 -8.88
C HIS A 335 85.73 117.19 -8.74
N ASP A 336 84.75 117.79 -8.06
CA ASP A 336 84.79 119.23 -7.77
C ASP A 336 85.79 119.56 -6.65
N GLU A 337 85.99 118.66 -5.67
CA GLU A 337 87.05 118.75 -4.68
C GLU A 337 88.45 118.62 -5.34
N ALA A 338 88.63 117.68 -6.28
CA ALA A 338 89.85 117.54 -7.08
C ALA A 338 90.15 118.78 -7.93
N LYS A 339 89.14 119.40 -8.57
CA LYS A 339 89.32 120.69 -9.29
C LYS A 339 89.71 121.84 -8.34
N SER A 340 89.17 121.84 -7.12
CA SER A 340 89.54 122.82 -6.09
C SER A 340 91.01 122.64 -5.68
N LEU A 341 91.42 121.39 -5.42
CA LEU A 341 92.80 121.03 -5.10
C LEU A 341 93.76 121.29 -6.27
N GLU A 342 93.34 121.12 -7.53
CA GLU A 342 94.16 121.44 -8.71
C GLU A 342 94.37 122.96 -8.88
N LYS A 343 93.35 123.77 -8.57
CA LYS A 343 93.52 125.24 -8.47
C LYS A 343 94.51 125.62 -7.36
N LEU A 344 94.32 125.08 -6.16
CA LEU A 344 95.24 125.31 -5.03
C LEU A 344 96.67 124.85 -5.35
N ALA A 345 96.84 123.72 -6.03
CA ALA A 345 98.15 123.21 -6.44
C ALA A 345 98.81 124.05 -7.54
N THR A 346 98.03 124.66 -8.45
CA THR A 346 98.56 125.56 -9.47
C THR A 346 98.91 126.94 -8.93
N GLU A 347 98.18 127.44 -7.93
CA GLU A 347 98.55 128.63 -7.14
C GLU A 347 99.81 128.37 -6.31
N ALA A 348 99.88 127.27 -5.56
CA ALA A 348 101.06 126.88 -4.79
C ALA A 348 102.32 126.65 -5.67
N ARG A 349 102.16 126.11 -6.90
CA ARG A 349 103.27 126.02 -7.86
C ARG A 349 103.76 127.39 -8.32
N ARG A 350 102.86 128.35 -8.58
CA ARG A 350 103.24 129.73 -8.93
C ARG A 350 104.01 130.40 -7.79
N GLU A 351 103.58 130.21 -6.54
CA GLU A 351 104.32 130.73 -5.38
C GLU A 351 105.70 130.06 -5.23
N LEU A 352 105.78 128.74 -5.43
CA LEU A 352 107.03 127.98 -5.34
C LEU A 352 108.05 128.40 -6.41
N ASP A 353 107.63 128.59 -7.66
CA ASP A 353 108.52 129.03 -8.74
C ASP A 353 108.97 130.49 -8.53
N ALA A 354 108.10 131.35 -8.00
CA ALA A 354 108.49 132.71 -7.58
C ALA A 354 109.47 132.71 -6.39
N PHE A 355 109.39 131.71 -5.50
CA PHE A 355 110.32 131.52 -4.40
C PHE A 355 111.69 131.01 -4.87
N ARG A 356 111.72 130.07 -5.83
CA ARG A 356 112.95 129.51 -6.42
C ARG A 356 113.79 130.56 -7.14
N GLU A 357 113.16 131.49 -7.86
CA GLU A 357 113.91 132.55 -8.54
C GLU A 357 114.50 133.58 -7.55
N ARG A 358 113.90 133.74 -6.37
CA ARG A 358 114.51 134.47 -5.22
C ARG A 358 115.64 133.66 -4.57
N GLU A 359 115.47 132.36 -4.37
CA GLU A 359 116.49 131.49 -3.78
C GLU A 359 117.78 131.48 -4.62
N LYS A 360 117.63 131.46 -5.95
CA LYS A 360 118.74 131.49 -6.91
C LYS A 360 119.59 132.76 -6.80
N SER A 361 118.97 133.93 -6.65
CA SER A 361 119.72 135.19 -6.43
C SER A 361 120.33 135.30 -5.03
N PHE A 362 119.75 134.64 -4.03
CA PHE A 362 120.30 134.58 -2.67
C PHE A 362 121.53 133.64 -2.57
N SER A 363 121.52 132.53 -3.32
CA SER A 363 122.59 131.52 -3.32
C SER A 363 123.94 132.08 -3.79
N GLU A 364 123.95 132.97 -4.79
CA GLU A 364 125.19 133.60 -5.29
C GLU A 364 125.82 134.54 -4.24
N GLY A 365 125.03 135.29 -3.49
CA GLY A 365 125.51 136.12 -2.38
C GLY A 365 125.94 135.32 -1.14
N PHE A 366 125.31 134.18 -0.87
CA PHE A 366 125.61 133.36 0.30
C PHE A 366 126.99 132.68 0.23
N GLN A 367 127.47 132.28 -0.95
CA GLN A 367 128.79 131.64 -1.08
C GLN A 367 129.96 132.59 -0.74
N ASP A 368 129.84 133.88 -1.09
CA ASP A 368 130.87 134.88 -0.76
C ASP A 368 130.88 135.21 0.74
N ALA A 369 129.70 135.30 1.37
CA ALA A 369 129.58 135.42 2.82
C ALA A 369 130.15 134.20 3.58
N ARG A 370 129.94 132.98 3.06
CA ARG A 370 130.41 131.74 3.70
C ARG A 370 131.93 131.63 3.77
N ARG A 371 132.68 132.23 2.84
CA ARG A 371 134.16 132.34 2.92
C ARG A 371 134.64 133.20 4.09
N ARG A 372 133.85 134.18 4.53
CA ARG A 372 134.15 135.02 5.72
C ARG A 372 133.76 134.32 7.02
N MET A 373 132.71 133.51 7.00
CA MET A 373 132.20 132.82 8.20
C MET A 373 133.14 131.73 8.73
N THR A 374 133.77 130.94 7.86
CA THR A 374 134.72 129.88 8.29
C THR A 374 135.98 130.41 8.97
N GLN A 375 136.38 131.67 8.72
CA GLN A 375 137.44 132.34 9.50
C GLN A 375 137.02 132.71 10.93
N THR A 376 135.73 132.57 11.26
CA THR A 376 135.15 132.98 12.56
C THR A 376 134.74 131.77 13.42
N GLU A 377 134.32 130.66 12.79
CA GLU A 377 133.83 129.46 13.50
C GLU A 377 134.92 128.72 14.31
N GLU A 378 136.20 128.79 13.91
CA GLU A 378 137.32 128.26 14.73
C GLU A 378 137.41 128.92 16.12
N GLY A 379 136.84 130.11 16.30
CA GLY A 379 136.75 130.79 17.59
C GLY A 379 135.64 130.26 18.51
N MET A 380 134.55 129.70 17.97
CA MET A 380 133.32 129.44 18.73
C MET A 380 133.29 128.07 19.41
N GLN A 381 133.99 127.07 18.86
CA GLN A 381 133.96 125.69 19.37
C GLN A 381 134.47 125.56 20.82
N LYS A 382 135.26 126.54 21.32
CA LYS A 382 135.82 126.55 22.69
C LYS A 382 134.80 126.83 23.80
N VAL A 383 133.55 127.20 23.48
CA VAL A 383 132.56 127.68 24.47
C VAL A 383 131.46 126.65 24.78
N LYS A 384 131.21 125.68 23.88
CA LYS A 384 129.99 124.85 23.92
C LYS A 384 130.05 123.65 24.88
N ASP A 385 131.24 123.23 25.29
CA ASP A 385 131.46 122.04 26.13
C ASP A 385 130.92 122.16 27.58
N ALA A 386 130.42 123.34 27.99
CA ALA A 386 130.00 123.62 29.35
C ALA A 386 128.50 123.37 29.67
N LEU A 387 127.61 123.28 28.67
CA LEU A 387 126.15 123.42 28.92
C LEU A 387 125.40 122.12 29.27
N ASN A 388 125.88 120.96 28.83
CA ASN A 388 125.13 119.68 28.88
C ASN A 388 124.99 119.04 30.29
N ALA A 389 125.25 119.78 31.37
CA ALA A 389 125.14 119.30 32.75
C ALA A 389 123.73 119.38 33.35
N LEU A 390 122.76 120.04 32.70
CA LEU A 390 121.48 120.41 33.32
C LEU A 390 120.35 119.38 33.14
N GLN A 391 120.58 118.19 33.69
CA GLN A 391 119.69 117.01 33.70
C GLN A 391 118.28 117.25 34.29
N GLY A 392 117.29 116.42 33.92
CA GLY A 392 116.87 115.38 34.88
C GLY A 392 115.48 115.35 35.54
N GLU A 393 114.48 116.19 35.20
CA GLU A 393 113.29 116.36 36.07
C GLU A 393 111.88 116.08 35.44
N VAL A 394 110.99 115.49 36.27
CA VAL A 394 109.50 115.41 36.18
C VAL A 394 108.83 114.37 35.26
N ALA A 395 108.69 113.13 35.75
CA ALA A 395 107.75 112.12 35.24
C ALA A 395 106.55 111.93 36.21
N GLY A 396 105.42 112.66 36.03
CA GLY A 396 104.53 112.93 37.18
C GLY A 396 102.99 112.91 37.06
N LEU A 397 102.32 112.79 35.90
CA LEU A 397 100.86 113.05 35.81
C LEU A 397 100.05 111.96 35.09
N ASP A 398 99.77 110.90 35.85
CA ASP A 398 98.85 109.79 35.56
C ASP A 398 97.41 110.08 36.09
N ALA A 399 96.45 109.19 35.80
CA ALA A 399 95.29 108.86 36.64
C ALA A 399 94.10 109.86 36.84
N ALA A 400 93.39 110.29 35.78
CA ALA A 400 92.15 111.11 35.92
C ALA A 400 90.88 110.59 35.19
N ALA A 401 90.06 109.79 35.90
CA ALA A 401 88.63 109.47 35.69
C ALA A 401 88.21 108.70 34.40
N LYS A 402 87.50 107.55 34.45
CA LYS A 402 86.87 106.76 35.53
C LYS A 402 85.62 107.30 36.24
N ILE A 403 84.95 108.35 35.73
CA ILE A 403 83.68 108.86 36.29
C ILE A 403 82.79 109.42 35.18
N LYS A 404 82.01 108.57 34.49
CA LYS A 404 80.73 108.90 33.79
C LYS A 404 80.03 107.64 33.27
N GLU A 405 80.02 106.69 34.19
CA GLU A 405 79.17 105.52 34.27
C GLU A 405 77.67 105.94 34.44
N ASP A 406 76.79 104.98 34.21
CA ASP A 406 75.54 104.71 34.96
C ASP A 406 74.21 105.46 34.78
N GLU A 407 74.11 106.67 34.22
CA GLU A 407 72.81 107.38 34.21
C GLU A 407 72.30 107.77 32.82
N LEU A 408 71.40 106.94 32.27
CA LEU A 408 69.98 107.30 32.10
C LEU A 408 69.17 106.14 31.46
N GLU A 409 68.46 105.44 32.35
CA GLU A 409 67.03 105.10 32.25
C GLU A 409 66.50 104.30 31.04
N ARG A 410 66.04 103.06 31.24
CA ARG A 410 64.75 102.70 31.89
C ARG A 410 63.53 103.35 31.22
N MET A 411 62.71 102.52 30.55
CA MET A 411 61.28 102.66 30.14
C MET A 411 61.08 102.38 28.63
N ARG A 412 60.19 101.48 28.16
CA ARG A 412 59.04 100.76 28.77
C ARG A 412 58.73 99.42 28.03
N ARG A 413 58.43 98.35 28.82
CA ARG A 413 57.31 97.35 28.77
C ARG A 413 56.93 96.67 27.42
N GLY A 414 56.51 95.40 27.31
CA GLY A 414 55.82 94.48 28.26
C GLY A 414 54.29 94.63 28.16
N THR A 415 53.40 93.61 28.14
CA THR A 415 53.42 92.12 28.35
C THR A 415 52.06 91.56 27.80
N PRO A 416 51.58 90.28 27.90
CA PRO A 416 51.95 89.13 28.76
C PRO A 416 52.00 87.73 28.07
N ALA A 417 52.17 86.66 28.88
CA ALA A 417 52.35 85.27 28.45
C ALA A 417 51.42 84.28 29.22
N GLU A 418 50.10 84.54 29.27
CA GLU A 418 49.15 83.77 30.10
C GLU A 418 48.16 82.88 29.31
N ASP A 419 48.19 82.88 27.96
CA ASP A 419 47.13 82.27 27.13
C ASP A 419 47.32 80.75 26.85
N TYR A 420 48.56 80.22 26.91
CA TYR A 420 48.83 78.83 26.49
C TYR A 420 48.34 77.76 27.48
N ALA A 421 48.50 77.98 28.79
CA ALA A 421 48.10 77.00 29.80
C ALA A 421 46.57 76.78 29.86
N ALA A 422 45.79 77.85 29.65
CA ALA A 422 44.33 77.77 29.66
C ALA A 422 43.78 76.97 28.46
N ARG A 423 44.29 77.26 27.25
CA ARG A 423 43.91 76.55 26.01
C ARG A 423 44.25 75.07 26.05
N ARG A 424 45.38 74.70 26.65
CA ARG A 424 45.77 73.29 26.82
C ARG A 424 44.79 72.54 27.71
N ALA A 425 44.46 73.09 28.88
CA ALA A 425 43.53 72.48 29.83
C ALA A 425 42.10 72.32 29.26
N GLU A 426 41.66 73.25 28.41
CA GLU A 426 40.39 73.14 27.67
C GLU A 426 40.41 71.96 26.68
N LYS A 427 41.45 71.87 25.85
CA LYS A 427 41.55 70.82 24.82
C LYS A 427 41.83 69.43 25.40
N GLU A 428 42.58 69.32 26.49
CA GLU A 428 42.73 68.06 27.24
C GLU A 428 41.39 67.54 27.79
N ARG A 429 40.50 68.46 28.20
CA ARG A 429 39.16 68.12 28.68
C ARG A 429 38.26 67.61 27.54
N GLU A 430 38.23 68.31 26.41
CA GLU A 430 37.51 67.84 25.21
C GLU A 430 38.01 66.46 24.75
N GLN A 431 39.35 66.25 24.73
CA GLN A 431 39.93 64.96 24.36
C GLN A 431 39.48 63.83 25.31
N LYS A 432 39.39 64.12 26.62
CA LYS A 432 38.92 63.15 27.63
C LYS A 432 37.44 62.80 27.45
N ASP A 433 36.60 63.77 27.12
CA ASP A 433 35.16 63.55 26.93
C ASP A 433 34.88 62.77 25.63
N PHE A 434 35.52 63.10 24.51
CA PHE A 434 35.40 62.28 23.28
C PHE A 434 35.98 60.86 23.44
N LYS A 435 37.05 60.69 24.24
CA LYS A 435 37.61 59.37 24.55
C LYS A 435 36.65 58.52 25.40
N LYS A 436 35.85 59.16 26.25
CA LYS A 436 34.77 58.49 27.02
C LYS A 436 33.60 58.09 26.10
N GLU A 437 33.13 59.00 25.25
CA GLU A 437 32.07 58.74 24.26
C GLU A 437 32.43 57.56 23.35
N LEU A 438 33.65 57.56 22.80
CA LEU A 438 34.16 56.44 21.99
C LEU A 438 34.22 55.12 22.78
N GLY A 439 34.56 55.16 24.08
CA GLY A 439 34.56 53.99 24.97
C GLY A 439 33.16 53.45 25.31
N GLU A 440 32.12 54.27 25.19
CA GLU A 440 30.71 53.87 25.35
C GLU A 440 30.15 53.30 24.03
N LYS A 441 30.42 53.97 22.90
CA LYS A 441 30.04 53.48 21.56
C LYS A 441 30.72 52.16 21.18
N ASN A 442 31.99 51.96 21.56
CA ASN A 442 32.67 50.67 21.39
C ASN A 442 31.96 49.54 22.15
N ARG A 443 31.66 49.73 23.44
CA ARG A 443 30.96 48.70 24.24
C ARG A 443 29.59 48.34 23.68
N SER A 444 28.85 49.33 23.18
CA SER A 444 27.58 49.10 22.49
C SER A 444 27.77 48.28 21.20
N HIS A 445 28.77 48.64 20.39
CA HIS A 445 29.11 47.93 19.15
C HIS A 445 29.50 46.46 19.39
N ASP A 446 30.36 46.22 20.38
CA ASP A 446 30.85 44.88 20.72
C ASP A 446 29.70 44.00 21.24
N SER A 447 28.77 44.58 22.02
CA SER A 447 27.60 43.84 22.52
C SER A 447 26.62 43.42 21.41
N LEU A 448 26.36 44.29 20.43
CA LEU A 448 25.55 43.97 19.25
C LEU A 448 26.23 42.92 18.35
N THR A 449 27.56 43.01 18.21
CA THR A 449 28.34 42.04 17.43
C THR A 449 28.31 40.64 18.06
N GLU A 450 28.36 40.55 19.38
CA GLU A 450 28.23 39.28 20.12
C GLU A 450 26.79 38.73 20.10
N GLU A 451 25.76 39.58 20.07
CA GLU A 451 24.37 39.14 19.84
C GLU A 451 24.18 38.61 18.41
N GLU A 452 24.75 39.29 17.39
CA GLU A 452 24.74 38.81 16.00
C GLU A 452 25.47 37.46 15.89
N ARG A 453 26.62 37.28 16.54
CA ARG A 453 27.37 36.01 16.54
C ARG A 453 26.53 34.86 17.11
N LYS A 454 25.92 35.06 18.29
CA LYS A 454 25.06 34.06 18.94
C LYS A 454 23.84 33.69 18.11
N LEU A 455 23.22 34.67 17.44
CA LEU A 455 22.07 34.40 16.57
C LEU A 455 22.46 33.71 15.26
N ASN A 456 23.62 34.03 14.67
CA ASN A 456 24.14 33.28 13.52
C ASN A 456 24.51 31.82 13.90
N GLU A 457 25.06 31.58 15.10
CA GLU A 457 25.33 30.23 15.62
C GLU A 457 24.02 29.45 15.84
N ARG A 458 23.01 30.07 16.45
CA ARG A 458 21.69 29.47 16.63
C ARG A 458 20.96 29.24 15.30
N LEU A 459 21.09 30.15 14.33
CA LEU A 459 20.56 29.98 12.99
C LEU A 459 21.14 28.74 12.31
N ARG A 460 22.47 28.57 12.34
CA ARG A 460 23.14 27.37 11.79
C ARG A 460 22.67 26.08 12.44
N ALA A 461 22.46 26.08 13.77
CA ALA A 461 21.95 24.91 14.48
C ALA A 461 20.50 24.57 14.07
N VAL A 462 19.63 25.58 13.94
CA VAL A 462 18.24 25.43 13.49
C VAL A 462 18.17 25.01 12.01
N GLU A 463 19.03 25.54 11.15
CA GLU A 463 19.13 25.15 9.73
C GLU A 463 19.63 23.71 9.55
N GLY A 464 20.62 23.28 10.37
CA GLY A 464 21.05 21.89 10.44
C GLY A 464 19.92 20.95 10.86
N GLY A 465 19.26 21.24 12.00
CA GLY A 465 18.11 20.45 12.45
C GLY A 465 16.94 20.44 11.46
N LEU A 466 16.73 21.52 10.70
CA LEU A 466 15.71 21.60 9.65
C LEU A 466 16.09 20.75 8.42
N LEU A 467 17.38 20.65 8.09
CA LEU A 467 17.89 19.75 7.06
C LEU A 467 17.67 18.29 7.47
N ASP A 468 18.05 17.93 8.71
CA ASP A 468 17.90 16.58 9.26
C ASP A 468 16.42 16.16 9.32
N ALA A 469 15.55 17.03 9.86
CA ALA A 469 14.11 16.79 9.91
C ALA A 469 13.49 16.61 8.52
N ARG A 470 13.94 17.37 7.51
CA ARG A 470 13.51 17.20 6.12
C ARG A 470 14.05 15.92 5.47
N ALA A 471 15.29 15.52 5.80
CA ALA A 471 15.88 14.28 5.32
C ALA A 471 15.12 13.06 5.87
N SER A 472 14.88 13.01 7.19
CA SER A 472 14.06 11.96 7.80
C SER A 472 12.62 11.97 7.30
N MET A 473 11.99 13.15 7.14
CA MET A 473 10.66 13.26 6.54
C MET A 473 10.63 12.68 5.12
N GLY A 474 11.62 13.02 4.27
CA GLY A 474 11.72 12.51 2.91
C GLY A 474 12.01 11.00 2.84
N GLU A 475 12.78 10.45 3.78
CA GLU A 475 13.02 9.01 3.89
C GLU A 475 11.72 8.26 4.22
N HIS A 476 11.00 8.69 5.27
CA HIS A 476 9.72 8.09 5.64
C HIS A 476 8.67 8.27 4.53
N GLU A 477 8.65 9.41 3.84
CA GLU A 477 7.77 9.62 2.68
C GLU A 477 8.08 8.67 1.52
N ALA A 478 9.37 8.47 1.19
CA ALA A 478 9.79 7.54 0.15
C ALA A 478 9.39 6.09 0.47
N ARG A 479 9.55 5.68 1.75
CA ARG A 479 9.09 4.36 2.24
C ARG A 479 7.57 4.22 2.15
N LEU A 480 6.81 5.24 2.53
CA LEU A 480 5.34 5.27 2.41
C LEU A 480 4.87 5.18 0.94
N ARG A 481 5.54 5.88 0.01
CA ARG A 481 5.25 5.76 -1.43
C ARG A 481 5.60 4.36 -1.96
N ALA A 482 6.72 3.77 -1.51
CA ALA A 482 7.12 2.41 -1.89
C ALA A 482 6.16 1.32 -1.36
N ALA A 483 5.42 1.58 -0.28
CA ALA A 483 4.33 0.72 0.19
C ALA A 483 3.02 0.83 -0.64
N GLY A 484 2.98 1.74 -1.64
CA GLY A 484 1.86 1.97 -2.53
C GLY A 484 1.02 3.20 -2.14
N GLU A 485 0.58 3.97 -3.15
CA GLU A 485 -0.11 5.26 -2.95
C GLU A 485 -1.34 5.17 -2.04
N ASN A 486 -2.11 4.07 -2.14
CA ASN A 486 -3.29 3.84 -1.31
C ASN A 486 -2.92 3.58 0.16
N ALA A 487 -1.81 2.91 0.46
CA ALA A 487 -1.47 2.52 1.83
C ALA A 487 -1.18 3.74 2.72
N GLY A 488 -0.38 4.69 2.22
CA GLY A 488 -0.12 5.95 2.93
C GLY A 488 -1.36 6.85 3.05
N ALA A 489 -2.28 6.80 2.07
CA ALA A 489 -3.54 7.54 2.12
C ALA A 489 -4.52 6.94 3.15
N GLU A 490 -4.64 5.62 3.19
CA GLU A 490 -5.45 4.87 4.17
C GLU A 490 -4.94 5.12 5.60
N ALA A 491 -3.62 5.12 5.82
CA ALA A 491 -3.03 5.40 7.13
C ALA A 491 -3.34 6.82 7.64
N ARG A 492 -3.11 7.86 6.82
CA ARG A 492 -3.47 9.26 7.15
C ARG A 492 -4.95 9.43 7.47
N THR A 493 -5.79 8.70 6.76
CA THR A 493 -7.24 8.79 6.93
C THR A 493 -7.70 8.11 8.23
N ALA A 494 -7.10 6.98 8.59
CA ALA A 494 -7.35 6.32 9.88
C ALA A 494 -6.92 7.19 11.07
N ALA A 495 -5.76 7.86 10.97
CA ALA A 495 -5.30 8.81 11.99
C ALA A 495 -6.30 9.97 12.17
N LYS A 496 -6.76 10.61 11.09
CA LYS A 496 -7.78 11.68 11.16
C LYS A 496 -9.11 11.19 11.74
N LEU A 497 -9.54 9.97 11.43
CA LEU A 497 -10.75 9.39 12.02
C LEU A 497 -10.63 9.20 13.54
N LYS A 498 -9.44 8.93 14.07
CA LYS A 498 -9.15 8.81 15.50
C LYS A 498 -9.28 10.13 16.24
N GLU A 499 -8.94 11.25 15.59
CA GLU A 499 -9.10 12.61 16.13
C GLU A 499 -10.55 13.13 16.01
N GLU A 500 -11.18 12.94 14.84
CA GLU A 500 -12.48 13.54 14.49
C GLU A 500 -13.70 12.72 14.95
N VAL A 501 -13.56 11.39 15.09
CA VAL A 501 -14.69 10.49 15.37
C VAL A 501 -14.51 9.78 16.72
N LYS A 502 -15.09 10.38 17.77
CA LYS A 502 -15.13 9.78 19.12
C LYS A 502 -15.70 8.35 19.07
N GLY A 503 -14.91 7.40 19.59
CA GLY A 503 -15.19 5.97 19.59
C GLY A 503 -14.31 5.16 18.63
N VAL A 504 -13.43 5.81 17.85
CA VAL A 504 -12.35 5.17 17.08
C VAL A 504 -11.12 4.98 17.97
N TYR A 505 -10.54 3.77 17.99
CA TYR A 505 -9.36 3.45 18.81
C TYR A 505 -8.03 3.55 18.06
N GLY A 506 -8.03 3.33 16.75
CA GLY A 506 -6.84 3.23 15.91
C GLY A 506 -6.92 2.00 14.98
N THR A 507 -5.87 1.73 14.21
CA THR A 507 -5.80 0.49 13.42
C THR A 507 -5.26 -0.68 14.23
N LEU A 508 -5.58 -1.90 13.81
CA LEU A 508 -5.09 -3.09 14.50
C LEU A 508 -3.55 -3.11 14.58
N GLN A 509 -2.85 -2.61 13.55
CA GLN A 509 -1.39 -2.47 13.53
C GLN A 509 -0.82 -1.46 14.55
N GLU A 510 -1.58 -0.44 14.96
CA GLU A 510 -1.19 0.47 16.05
C GLU A 510 -1.43 -0.15 17.43
N LEU A 511 -2.37 -1.10 17.53
CA LEU A 511 -2.94 -1.58 18.79
C LEU A 511 -2.40 -2.95 19.24
N VAL A 512 -1.55 -3.60 18.43
CA VAL A 512 -0.88 -4.86 18.77
C VAL A 512 0.64 -4.72 18.60
N SER A 513 1.40 -5.34 19.50
CA SER A 513 2.86 -5.45 19.41
C SER A 513 3.30 -6.92 19.57
N TYR A 514 4.52 -7.24 19.13
CA TYR A 514 5.03 -8.61 19.09
C TYR A 514 6.57 -8.64 19.00
N ASP A 515 7.16 -9.78 19.38
CA ASP A 515 8.60 -10.04 19.24
C ASP A 515 9.02 -10.03 17.75
N ALA A 516 10.12 -9.33 17.44
CA ALA A 516 10.65 -9.17 16.10
C ALA A 516 10.90 -10.52 15.39
N LYS A 517 11.23 -11.60 16.12
CA LYS A 517 11.42 -12.95 15.53
C LYS A 517 10.14 -13.53 14.91
N TYR A 518 8.98 -12.96 15.21
CA TYR A 518 7.68 -13.33 14.62
C TYR A 518 7.15 -12.29 13.61
N SER A 519 7.95 -11.28 13.24
CA SER A 519 7.57 -10.23 12.28
C SER A 519 6.98 -10.78 10.98
N LEU A 520 7.70 -11.69 10.32
CA LEU A 520 7.24 -12.32 9.08
C LEU A 520 5.94 -13.12 9.27
N PRO A 521 5.85 -14.16 10.14
CA PRO A 521 4.61 -14.94 10.29
C PRO A 521 3.42 -14.09 10.76
N ILE A 522 3.61 -13.08 11.62
CA ILE A 522 2.49 -12.23 12.08
C ILE A 522 2.01 -11.31 10.95
N SER A 523 2.93 -10.69 10.20
CA SER A 523 2.56 -9.81 9.08
C SER A 523 1.82 -10.57 7.96
N VAL A 524 2.17 -11.84 7.74
CA VAL A 524 1.50 -12.76 6.81
C VAL A 524 0.15 -13.23 7.38
N ALA A 525 0.11 -13.63 8.66
CA ALA A 525 -1.11 -14.12 9.31
C ALA A 525 -2.22 -13.08 9.37
N LEU A 526 -1.92 -11.85 9.77
CA LEU A 526 -2.92 -10.78 9.85
C LEU A 526 -3.15 -10.13 8.48
N GLY A 527 -2.11 -10.02 7.65
CA GLY A 527 -2.24 -9.58 6.25
C GLY A 527 -2.93 -8.22 6.13
N PRO A 528 -3.98 -8.06 5.29
CA PRO A 528 -4.75 -6.81 5.21
C PRO A 528 -5.47 -6.41 6.51
N ARG A 529 -5.71 -7.33 7.45
CA ARG A 529 -6.45 -7.06 8.70
C ARG A 529 -5.68 -6.10 9.63
N LEU A 530 -4.36 -5.98 9.46
CA LEU A 530 -3.52 -4.99 10.14
C LEU A 530 -4.01 -3.54 9.94
N GLY A 531 -4.47 -3.21 8.72
CA GLY A 531 -4.98 -1.87 8.38
C GLY A 531 -6.43 -1.61 8.80
N PHE A 532 -7.11 -2.57 9.46
CA PHE A 532 -8.51 -2.38 9.83
C PHE A 532 -8.62 -1.50 11.08
N VAL A 533 -9.56 -0.55 11.06
CA VAL A 533 -9.78 0.44 12.13
C VAL A 533 -10.69 -0.16 13.21
N VAL A 534 -10.21 -0.25 14.45
CA VAL A 534 -10.98 -0.73 15.61
C VAL A 534 -11.85 0.40 16.16
N VAL A 535 -13.15 0.12 16.37
CA VAL A 535 -14.13 1.10 16.88
C VAL A 535 -15.05 0.49 17.94
N ASP A 536 -15.61 1.33 18.82
CA ASP A 536 -16.48 0.87 19.91
C ASP A 536 -17.75 0.14 19.43
N SER A 537 -18.32 0.57 18.31
CA SER A 537 -19.64 0.12 17.86
C SER A 537 -19.87 0.24 16.36
N VAL A 538 -20.82 -0.54 15.83
CA VAL A 538 -21.31 -0.40 14.44
C VAL A 538 -21.83 1.02 14.17
N LYS A 539 -22.41 1.69 15.17
CA LYS A 539 -22.87 3.07 15.05
C LYS A 539 -21.71 4.05 14.80
N THR A 540 -20.58 3.85 15.47
CA THR A 540 -19.37 4.64 15.26
C THR A 540 -18.68 4.30 13.93
N ALA A 541 -18.67 3.02 13.51
CA ALA A 541 -18.27 2.65 12.15
C ALA A 541 -19.09 3.40 11.08
N GLY A 542 -20.42 3.50 11.26
CA GLY A 542 -21.30 4.26 10.39
C GLY A 542 -20.92 5.75 10.29
N LYS A 543 -20.66 6.40 11.43
CA LYS A 543 -20.17 7.80 11.47
C LYS A 543 -18.83 7.97 10.75
N ALA A 544 -17.89 7.05 10.97
CA ALA A 544 -16.60 7.06 10.31
C ALA A 544 -16.74 6.91 8.78
N VAL A 545 -17.62 6.01 8.33
CA VAL A 545 -17.94 5.85 6.90
C VAL A 545 -18.62 7.09 6.30
N GLU A 546 -19.47 7.80 7.04
CA GLU A 546 -20.01 9.10 6.59
C GLU A 546 -18.93 10.17 6.47
N TYR A 547 -18.00 10.24 7.44
CA TYR A 547 -16.85 11.14 7.38
C TYR A 547 -15.99 10.85 6.14
N LEU A 548 -15.64 9.58 5.90
CA LEU A 548 -14.91 9.14 4.69
C LEU A 548 -15.59 9.60 3.40
N LYS A 549 -16.92 9.43 3.30
CA LYS A 549 -17.70 9.85 2.13
C LYS A 549 -17.69 11.37 1.94
N LYS A 550 -17.88 12.15 3.01
CA LYS A 550 -17.85 13.62 2.98
C LYS A 550 -16.46 14.16 2.60
N ALA A 551 -15.41 13.57 3.17
CA ALA A 551 -14.02 13.96 2.92
C ALA A 551 -13.41 13.36 1.63
N LYS A 552 -14.12 12.45 0.94
CA LYS A 552 -13.63 11.65 -0.20
C LYS A 552 -12.31 10.90 0.10
N ALA A 553 -12.11 10.50 1.35
CA ALA A 553 -10.81 10.06 1.89
C ALA A 553 -10.51 8.56 1.66
N GLY A 554 -10.93 7.98 0.54
CA GLY A 554 -10.74 6.56 0.25
C GLY A 554 -11.67 5.61 1.02
N ARG A 555 -11.27 4.34 1.14
CA ARG A 555 -12.09 3.26 1.76
C ARG A 555 -11.30 2.51 2.82
N LEU A 556 -11.83 2.47 4.04
CA LEU A 556 -11.28 1.69 5.15
C LEU A 556 -12.26 0.59 5.59
N SER A 557 -11.71 -0.46 6.19
CA SER A 557 -12.46 -1.53 6.86
C SER A 557 -12.46 -1.30 8.37
N PHE A 558 -13.59 -1.56 9.02
CA PHE A 558 -13.78 -1.28 10.45
C PHE A 558 -14.09 -2.56 11.24
N ILE A 559 -13.56 -2.68 12.45
CA ILE A 559 -13.84 -3.75 13.41
C ILE A 559 -14.66 -3.16 14.57
N PRO A 560 -16.00 -3.34 14.58
CA PRO A 560 -16.87 -2.84 15.64
C PRO A 560 -16.89 -3.81 16.84
N LEU A 561 -16.35 -3.39 17.98
CA LEU A 561 -16.17 -4.24 19.17
C LEU A 561 -17.49 -4.73 19.80
N ASP A 562 -18.61 -4.04 19.57
CA ASP A 562 -19.93 -4.46 20.05
C ASP A 562 -20.49 -5.70 19.30
N LYS A 563 -20.26 -5.78 17.98
CA LYS A 563 -20.92 -6.75 17.09
C LYS A 563 -19.99 -7.69 16.31
N ILE A 564 -18.68 -7.47 16.29
CA ILE A 564 -17.77 -8.35 15.55
C ILE A 564 -17.85 -9.79 16.07
N ASP A 565 -18.10 -10.76 15.17
CA ASP A 565 -18.03 -12.17 15.54
C ASP A 565 -16.56 -12.56 15.70
N ALA A 566 -16.19 -12.83 16.95
CA ALA A 566 -14.83 -13.07 17.39
C ALA A 566 -14.87 -14.32 18.25
N ARG A 567 -14.14 -15.36 17.83
CA ARG A 567 -14.12 -16.65 18.52
C ARG A 567 -12.70 -17.07 18.86
N LYS A 568 -12.59 -17.75 20.01
CA LYS A 568 -11.38 -18.45 20.44
C LYS A 568 -11.15 -19.72 19.60
N PRO A 569 -9.94 -20.30 19.66
CA PRO A 569 -9.68 -21.64 19.13
C PRO A 569 -10.72 -22.66 19.62
N ASN A 570 -11.35 -23.35 18.67
CA ASN A 570 -12.24 -24.48 18.90
C ASN A 570 -11.43 -25.76 19.21
N GLU A 571 -12.11 -26.87 19.51
CA GLU A 571 -11.41 -28.10 19.89
C GLU A 571 -10.55 -28.67 18.77
N THR A 572 -11.01 -28.65 17.52
CA THR A 572 -10.24 -29.12 16.35
C THR A 572 -8.96 -28.30 16.12
N GLU A 573 -9.02 -27.00 16.37
CA GLU A 573 -7.85 -26.10 16.30
C GLU A 573 -6.89 -26.36 17.47
N ARG A 574 -7.40 -26.64 18.67
CA ARG A 574 -6.60 -27.04 19.86
C ARG A 574 -5.97 -28.43 19.71
N GLU A 575 -6.61 -29.34 18.98
CA GLU A 575 -6.02 -30.63 18.60
C GLU A 575 -4.92 -30.44 17.56
N ALA A 576 -5.12 -29.59 16.55
CA ALA A 576 -4.09 -29.25 15.57
C ALA A 576 -2.84 -28.61 16.23
N ALA A 577 -3.02 -27.82 17.29
CA ALA A 577 -1.93 -27.26 18.09
C ALA A 577 -1.07 -28.31 18.84
N LYS A 578 -1.52 -29.56 18.94
CA LYS A 578 -0.74 -30.68 19.53
C LYS A 578 0.12 -31.42 18.50
N ALA A 579 0.00 -31.08 17.21
CA ALA A 579 0.71 -31.77 16.14
C ALA A 579 2.22 -31.44 16.12
N PRO A 580 3.10 -32.37 15.68
CA PRO A 580 4.53 -32.09 15.56
C PRO A 580 4.80 -30.88 14.66
N GLY A 581 5.51 -29.88 15.19
CA GLY A 581 5.84 -28.64 14.47
C GLY A 581 4.89 -27.47 14.72
N ALA A 582 3.77 -27.65 15.43
CA ALA A 582 2.97 -26.55 15.96
C ALA A 582 3.71 -25.83 17.10
N ALA A 583 3.62 -24.50 17.17
CA ALA A 583 4.32 -23.67 18.15
C ALA A 583 3.38 -23.00 19.17
N SER A 584 2.48 -22.12 18.70
CA SER A 584 1.47 -21.41 19.52
C SER A 584 0.38 -20.84 18.60
N PHE A 585 -0.75 -20.38 19.15
CA PHE A 585 -1.66 -19.55 18.37
C PHE A 585 -1.08 -18.14 18.18
N VAL A 586 -1.29 -17.54 17.00
CA VAL A 586 -0.77 -16.20 16.68
C VAL A 586 -1.26 -15.14 17.68
N ILE A 587 -2.48 -15.27 18.20
CA ILE A 587 -3.03 -14.36 19.22
C ILE A 587 -2.25 -14.38 20.55
N GLU A 588 -1.60 -15.50 20.89
CA GLU A 588 -0.79 -15.66 22.11
C GLU A 588 0.60 -15.01 21.97
N LEU A 589 0.96 -14.62 20.74
CA LEU A 589 2.22 -13.94 20.40
C LEU A 589 2.05 -12.41 20.26
N LEU A 590 0.82 -11.89 20.47
CA LEU A 590 0.49 -10.48 20.42
C LEU A 590 0.29 -9.92 21.83
N ASP A 591 0.85 -8.75 22.10
CA ASP A 591 0.56 -7.93 23.28
C ASP A 591 -0.34 -6.75 22.88
N TYR A 592 -1.43 -6.52 23.63
CA TYR A 592 -2.49 -5.54 23.32
C TYR A 592 -3.39 -5.22 24.53
N ASP A 593 -4.05 -4.06 24.52
CA ASP A 593 -5.02 -3.66 25.58
C ASP A 593 -6.23 -4.63 25.57
N PRO A 594 -6.62 -5.24 26.71
CA PRO A 594 -7.78 -6.13 26.82
C PRO A 594 -9.09 -5.58 26.24
N LYS A 595 -9.27 -4.25 26.16
CA LYS A 595 -10.42 -3.61 25.48
C LYS A 595 -10.58 -4.05 24.02
N ILE A 596 -9.49 -4.38 23.33
CA ILE A 596 -9.51 -4.77 21.91
C ILE A 596 -9.42 -6.28 21.67
N THR A 597 -9.56 -7.12 22.72
CA THR A 597 -9.48 -8.59 22.61
C THR A 597 -10.32 -9.16 21.47
N ARG A 598 -11.56 -8.69 21.29
CA ARG A 598 -12.43 -9.15 20.18
C ARG A 598 -11.87 -8.83 18.79
N ALA A 599 -11.12 -7.75 18.64
CA ALA A 599 -10.47 -7.41 17.37
C ALA A 599 -9.26 -8.32 17.09
N ALA A 600 -8.45 -8.64 18.11
CA ALA A 600 -7.37 -9.61 18.00
C ALA A 600 -7.89 -11.03 17.73
N GLU A 601 -8.93 -11.48 18.45
CA GLU A 601 -9.62 -12.76 18.23
C GLU A 601 -10.20 -12.87 16.82
N TYR A 602 -10.86 -11.84 16.31
CA TYR A 602 -11.31 -11.79 14.91
C TYR A 602 -10.14 -11.86 13.90
N ALA A 603 -9.06 -11.14 14.18
CA ALA A 603 -7.94 -11.02 13.25
C ALA A 603 -7.10 -12.30 13.13
N CYS A 604 -6.81 -12.97 14.24
CA CYS A 604 -5.89 -14.11 14.28
C CYS A 604 -6.24 -15.21 15.30
N GLY A 605 -7.38 -15.15 15.99
CA GLY A 605 -7.71 -16.01 17.13
C GLY A 605 -7.56 -17.52 16.86
N GLY A 606 -8.04 -18.01 15.71
CA GLY A 606 -7.88 -19.41 15.27
C GLY A 606 -6.68 -19.68 14.35
N THR A 607 -5.67 -18.79 14.30
CA THR A 607 -4.49 -18.97 13.43
C THR A 607 -3.34 -19.59 14.22
N LEU A 608 -2.85 -20.75 13.77
CA LEU A 608 -1.77 -21.50 14.41
C LEU A 608 -0.41 -21.20 13.75
N LEU A 609 0.62 -20.95 14.56
CA LEU A 609 2.00 -20.84 14.08
C LEU A 609 2.63 -22.24 13.97
N MET A 610 3.16 -22.55 12.80
CA MET A 610 3.87 -23.78 12.48
C MET A 610 5.36 -23.49 12.24
N ARG A 611 6.25 -24.44 12.55
CA ARG A 611 7.69 -24.29 12.36
C ARG A 611 8.08 -24.25 10.88
N ASP A 612 7.50 -25.12 10.07
CA ASP A 612 7.86 -25.33 8.66
C ASP A 612 6.66 -25.85 7.84
N TYR A 613 6.70 -25.69 6.51
CA TYR A 613 5.60 -26.08 5.62
C TYR A 613 5.28 -27.59 5.68
N ALA A 614 6.31 -28.44 5.77
CA ALA A 614 6.14 -29.90 5.81
C ALA A 614 5.38 -30.36 7.06
N SER A 615 5.56 -29.68 8.20
CA SER A 615 4.77 -29.91 9.42
C SER A 615 3.32 -29.40 9.33
N ALA A 616 3.05 -28.42 8.47
CA ALA A 616 1.73 -27.82 8.29
C ALA A 616 0.86 -28.55 7.25
N GLU A 617 1.46 -29.15 6.22
CA GLU A 617 0.76 -29.89 5.15
C GLU A 617 -0.25 -30.95 5.66
N PRO A 618 0.05 -31.79 6.68
CA PRO A 618 -0.91 -32.78 7.21
C PRO A 618 -2.13 -32.19 7.95
N LEU A 619 -2.13 -30.89 8.21
CA LEU A 619 -3.16 -30.14 8.94
C LEU A 619 -4.00 -29.24 8.03
N VAL A 620 -3.71 -29.24 6.72
CA VAL A 620 -4.51 -28.55 5.70
C VAL A 620 -5.99 -28.91 5.84
N ARG A 621 -6.86 -27.90 5.71
CA ARG A 621 -8.32 -27.96 5.97
C ARG A 621 -8.78 -28.18 7.42
N LYS A 622 -7.89 -28.39 8.39
CA LYS A 622 -8.28 -28.50 9.82
C LYS A 622 -8.30 -27.15 10.54
N THR A 623 -7.30 -26.32 10.27
CA THR A 623 -7.14 -24.99 10.88
C THR A 623 -6.43 -24.05 9.91
N ARG A 624 -6.48 -22.75 10.20
CA ARG A 624 -5.70 -21.72 9.52
C ARG A 624 -4.32 -21.67 10.13
N MET A 625 -3.27 -21.71 9.31
CA MET A 625 -1.89 -21.77 9.77
C MET A 625 -1.02 -20.73 9.08
N VAL A 626 0.05 -20.32 9.77
CA VAL A 626 1.19 -19.63 9.16
C VAL A 626 2.47 -20.34 9.56
N THR A 627 3.44 -20.45 8.67
CA THR A 627 4.77 -21.00 9.00
C THR A 627 5.74 -19.91 9.44
N MET A 628 6.82 -20.26 10.14
CA MET A 628 7.95 -19.33 10.37
C MET A 628 8.57 -18.81 9.06
N GLY A 629 8.44 -19.55 7.96
CA GLY A 629 8.89 -19.16 6.61
C GLY A 629 7.99 -18.13 5.91
N GLY A 630 6.79 -17.86 6.44
CA GLY A 630 5.83 -16.92 5.85
C GLY A 630 4.89 -17.55 4.82
N GLU A 631 4.75 -18.87 4.79
CA GLU A 631 3.65 -19.52 4.07
C GLU A 631 2.35 -19.45 4.90
N LEU A 632 1.27 -18.98 4.29
CA LEU A 632 -0.08 -18.95 4.86
C LEU A 632 -0.92 -20.08 4.28
N ILE A 633 -1.57 -20.85 5.14
CA ILE A 633 -2.48 -21.94 4.77
C ILE A 633 -3.84 -21.64 5.39
N GLU A 634 -4.81 -21.28 4.55
CA GLU A 634 -6.19 -21.05 5.00
C GLU A 634 -6.92 -22.38 5.25
N ALA A 635 -7.92 -22.35 6.13
CA ALA A 635 -8.74 -23.54 6.44
C ALA A 635 -9.57 -24.06 5.24
N SER A 636 -9.65 -23.30 4.14
CA SER A 636 -10.19 -23.77 2.85
C SER A 636 -9.23 -24.69 2.08
N GLY A 637 -7.94 -24.71 2.46
CA GLY A 637 -6.86 -25.31 1.68
C GLY A 637 -6.21 -24.36 0.65
N LEU A 638 -6.56 -23.07 0.65
CA LEU A 638 -5.79 -22.06 -0.10
C LEU A 638 -4.42 -21.87 0.56
N VAL A 639 -3.35 -22.06 -0.21
CA VAL A 639 -1.97 -21.81 0.22
C VAL A 639 -1.47 -20.53 -0.46
N THR A 640 -0.84 -19.65 0.30
CA THR A 640 -0.14 -18.45 -0.17
C THR A 640 1.30 -18.48 0.32
N GLY A 641 2.26 -18.35 -0.58
CA GLY A 641 3.68 -18.38 -0.25
C GLY A 641 4.53 -17.77 -1.36
N GLY A 642 5.79 -17.47 -1.06
CA GLY A 642 6.73 -16.81 -1.97
C GLY A 642 7.58 -15.77 -1.24
N HIS A 643 8.58 -15.22 -1.93
CA HIS A 643 9.51 -14.26 -1.32
C HIS A 643 8.83 -12.90 -1.09
N THR A 644 8.35 -12.70 0.14
CA THR A 644 7.74 -11.45 0.60
C THR A 644 8.78 -10.66 1.38
N ARG A 645 9.14 -9.45 0.90
CA ARG A 645 9.88 -8.48 1.73
C ARG A 645 9.03 -8.15 2.96
N GLU A 646 9.65 -7.93 4.12
CA GLU A 646 8.93 -7.52 5.33
C GLU A 646 7.94 -6.39 5.02
N ARG A 647 6.67 -6.57 5.43
CA ARG A 647 5.65 -5.56 5.23
C ARG A 647 5.99 -4.34 6.09
N LEU A 648 6.46 -3.29 5.43
CA LEU A 648 6.71 -1.98 6.01
C LEU A 648 5.53 -1.57 6.92
N ASN A 649 5.79 -1.14 8.15
CA ASN A 649 4.74 -0.68 9.05
C ASN A 649 4.30 0.74 8.63
N VAL A 650 3.37 0.79 7.68
CA VAL A 650 2.85 2.03 7.06
C VAL A 650 2.34 3.03 8.12
N PHE A 651 1.78 2.56 9.24
CA PHE A 651 1.30 3.41 10.32
C PHE A 651 2.44 4.00 11.15
N ALA A 652 3.44 3.19 11.52
CA ALA A 652 4.64 3.68 12.21
C ALA A 652 5.44 4.67 11.35
N GLU A 653 5.55 4.41 10.05
CA GLU A 653 6.22 5.27 9.08
C GLU A 653 5.44 6.59 8.84
N GLN A 654 4.10 6.55 8.83
CA GLN A 654 3.25 7.74 8.76
C GLN A 654 3.32 8.58 10.06
N ALA A 655 3.36 7.93 11.23
CA ALA A 655 3.56 8.62 12.51
C ALA A 655 4.96 9.24 12.63
N ALA A 656 5.99 8.56 12.11
CA ALA A 656 7.34 9.11 12.03
C ALA A 656 7.40 10.31 11.07
N PHE A 657 6.79 10.21 9.89
CA PHE A 657 6.64 11.33 8.95
C PHE A 657 5.97 12.54 9.62
N GLU A 658 4.85 12.36 10.32
CA GLU A 658 4.14 13.46 10.99
C GLU A 658 4.93 14.08 12.15
N LYS A 659 5.67 13.27 12.91
CA LYS A 659 6.60 13.75 13.94
C LYS A 659 7.66 14.67 13.33
N TRP A 660 8.30 14.24 12.24
CA TRP A 660 9.33 15.03 11.57
C TRP A 660 8.76 16.24 10.81
N SER A 661 7.54 16.15 10.28
CA SER A 661 6.82 17.29 9.70
C SER A 661 6.57 18.38 10.75
N LYS A 662 6.04 18.03 11.93
CA LYS A 662 5.82 18.99 13.04
C LYS A 662 7.14 19.58 13.55
N ALA A 663 8.22 18.78 13.61
CA ALA A 663 9.55 19.27 13.95
C ALA A 663 10.08 20.27 12.91
N ALA A 664 9.92 19.99 11.61
CA ALA A 664 10.34 20.88 10.53
C ALA A 664 9.52 22.18 10.49
N GLU A 665 8.22 22.14 10.79
CA GLU A 665 7.38 23.34 10.95
C GLU A 665 7.88 24.22 12.11
N GLY A 666 8.10 23.63 13.28
CA GLY A 666 8.62 24.34 14.46
C GLY A 666 9.99 24.98 14.22
N LEU A 667 10.93 24.21 13.63
CA LEU A 667 12.27 24.71 13.29
C LEU A 667 12.22 25.79 12.19
N ASN A 668 11.32 25.70 11.22
CA ASN A 668 11.17 26.75 10.21
C ASN A 668 10.56 28.04 10.79
N ALA A 669 9.66 27.94 11.79
CA ALA A 669 9.16 29.09 12.53
C ALA A 669 10.24 29.73 13.42
N GLU A 670 11.06 28.92 14.11
CA GLU A 670 12.22 29.44 14.86
C GLU A 670 13.23 30.11 13.93
N ARG A 671 13.50 29.52 12.75
CA ARG A 671 14.35 30.11 11.71
C ARG A 671 13.85 31.49 11.30
N GLN A 672 12.56 31.63 10.96
CA GLN A 672 11.97 32.92 10.60
C GLN A 672 12.12 33.98 11.70
N SER A 673 11.91 33.59 12.97
CA SER A 673 12.10 34.48 14.13
C SER A 673 13.55 34.93 14.29
N ILE A 674 14.52 34.01 14.13
CA ILE A 674 15.96 34.33 14.20
C ILE A 674 16.38 35.22 13.03
N THR A 675 15.91 34.95 11.80
CA THR A 675 16.22 35.78 10.62
C THR A 675 15.71 37.22 10.81
N ALA A 676 14.47 37.41 11.26
CA ALA A 676 13.91 38.74 11.54
C ALA A 676 14.67 39.48 12.66
N ARG A 677 15.15 38.77 13.69
CA ARG A 677 15.99 39.36 14.75
C ARG A 677 17.38 39.75 14.22
N LEU A 678 17.98 38.93 13.34
CA LEU A 678 19.27 39.23 12.70
C LEU A 678 19.20 40.42 11.76
N GLU A 679 18.11 40.60 11.00
CA GLU A 679 17.89 41.80 10.17
C GLU A 679 17.89 43.07 11.03
N LYS A 680 17.13 43.07 12.13
CA LYS A 680 17.09 44.21 13.07
C LYS A 680 18.46 44.51 13.70
N ILE A 681 19.20 43.49 14.15
CA ILE A 681 20.52 43.69 14.74
C ILE A 681 21.52 44.21 13.70
N ARG A 682 21.44 43.78 12.43
CA ARG A 682 22.31 44.31 11.37
C ARG A 682 22.05 45.79 11.07
N GLU A 683 20.80 46.23 11.19
CA GLU A 683 20.43 47.65 11.11
C GLU A 683 21.02 48.45 12.30
N GLU A 684 20.78 47.99 13.53
CA GLU A 684 21.34 48.57 14.78
C GLU A 684 22.88 48.62 14.74
N LEU A 685 23.54 47.58 14.21
CA LEU A 685 24.99 47.48 14.07
C LEU A 685 25.52 48.40 12.96
N GLY A 686 24.73 48.67 11.91
CA GLY A 686 25.01 49.66 10.87
C GLY A 686 24.87 51.11 11.33
N GLU A 687 23.97 51.39 12.29
CA GLU A 687 23.91 52.68 13.01
C GLU A 687 25.10 52.83 13.97
N SER A 688 25.34 51.82 14.80
CA SER A 688 26.47 51.77 15.74
C SER A 688 27.83 52.02 15.07
N ARG A 689 28.08 51.47 13.88
CA ARG A 689 29.29 51.76 13.08
C ARG A 689 29.42 53.22 12.68
N ARG A 690 28.31 53.87 12.29
CA ARG A 690 28.30 55.29 11.89
C ARG A 690 28.57 56.20 13.09
N GLU A 691 27.98 55.89 14.25
CA GLU A 691 28.25 56.61 15.50
C GLU A 691 29.69 56.46 15.98
N LYS A 692 30.23 55.23 15.95
CA LYS A 692 31.63 54.94 16.30
C LYS A 692 32.61 55.72 15.41
N ALA A 693 32.44 55.67 14.08
CA ALA A 693 33.29 56.40 13.15
C ALA A 693 33.25 57.91 13.38
N ARG A 694 32.09 58.47 13.76
CA ARG A 694 31.94 59.88 14.12
C ARG A 694 32.71 60.24 15.40
N ALA A 695 32.63 59.40 16.43
CA ALA A 695 33.38 59.59 17.67
C ALA A 695 34.92 59.48 17.46
N GLU A 696 35.36 58.55 16.61
CA GLU A 696 36.78 58.41 16.22
C GLU A 696 37.31 59.66 15.48
N LEU A 697 36.51 60.22 14.56
CA LEU A 697 36.86 61.46 13.85
C LEU A 697 36.96 62.66 14.79
N ASN A 698 35.99 62.84 15.71
CA ASN A 698 36.00 63.92 16.70
C ASN A 698 37.24 63.83 17.61
N LEU A 699 37.55 62.64 18.12
CA LEU A 699 38.73 62.42 18.96
C LEU A 699 40.05 62.72 18.22
N LYS A 700 40.12 62.39 16.93
CA LYS A 700 41.29 62.67 16.09
C LYS A 700 41.44 64.17 15.79
N ALA A 701 40.34 64.90 15.60
CA ALA A 701 40.36 66.35 15.41
C ALA A 701 40.93 67.08 16.63
N VAL A 702 40.42 66.79 17.84
CA VAL A 702 40.92 67.40 19.09
C VAL A 702 42.38 67.01 19.39
N GLY A 703 42.81 65.80 19.00
CA GLY A 703 44.21 65.40 19.09
C GLY A 703 45.16 66.29 18.29
N LEU A 704 44.79 66.65 17.06
CA LEU A 704 45.58 67.55 16.20
C LEU A 704 45.59 68.99 16.73
N GLU A 705 44.50 69.44 17.36
CA GLU A 705 44.45 70.75 18.00
C GLU A 705 45.35 70.82 19.24
N LEU A 706 45.44 69.74 20.02
CA LEU A 706 46.39 69.61 21.14
C LEU A 706 47.85 69.67 20.67
N GLU A 707 48.22 68.92 19.63
CA GLU A 707 49.58 68.98 19.06
C GLU A 707 49.95 70.40 18.58
N SER A 708 48.98 71.15 18.05
CA SER A 708 49.16 72.55 17.65
C SER A 708 49.44 73.46 18.86
N VAL A 709 48.68 73.32 19.96
CA VAL A 709 48.89 74.09 21.19
C VAL A 709 50.24 73.77 21.84
N ASP A 710 50.58 72.48 21.95
CA ASP A 710 51.86 72.01 22.50
C ASP A 710 53.07 72.51 21.69
N LYS A 711 52.93 72.62 20.36
CA LYS A 711 53.98 73.18 19.51
C LYS A 711 54.20 74.67 19.79
N SER A 712 53.13 75.46 19.88
CA SER A 712 53.23 76.89 20.20
C SER A 712 53.77 77.16 21.61
N GLU A 713 53.47 76.30 22.59
CA GLU A 713 54.05 76.37 23.93
C GLU A 713 55.58 76.17 23.90
N ARG A 714 56.07 75.18 23.14
CA ARG A 714 57.52 74.92 22.97
C ARG A 714 58.24 76.08 22.27
N GLU A 715 57.68 76.60 21.19
CA GLU A 715 58.25 77.75 20.45
C GLU A 715 58.34 79.02 21.33
N TRP A 716 57.44 79.18 22.32
CA TRP A 716 57.55 80.23 23.34
C TRP A 716 58.61 79.91 24.40
N ALA A 717 58.68 78.66 24.87
CA ALA A 717 59.66 78.24 25.89
C ALA A 717 61.11 78.35 25.37
N GLU A 718 61.38 77.92 24.14
CA GLU A 718 62.70 78.05 23.51
C GLU A 718 63.15 79.51 23.39
N ARG A 719 62.23 80.43 23.04
CA ARG A 719 62.52 81.88 22.96
C ARG A 719 62.79 82.56 24.31
N ASN A 720 62.47 81.91 25.43
CA ASN A 720 62.68 82.44 26.78
C ASN A 720 63.69 81.60 27.60
N ALA A 721 64.37 80.63 26.98
CA ALA A 721 65.37 79.80 27.65
C ALA A 721 66.66 80.59 27.99
N ASP A 722 67.01 81.60 27.20
CA ASP A 722 68.19 82.46 27.40
C ASP A 722 67.99 83.58 28.45
N ALA A 723 66.88 83.55 29.20
CA ALA A 723 66.50 84.60 30.16
C ALA A 723 66.46 84.11 31.63
N LYS A 724 67.35 83.17 32.00
CA LYS A 724 67.45 82.61 33.36
C LYS A 724 68.88 82.40 33.84
#